data_AF-A0A811VBS2-F1
#
_entry.id   AF-A0A811VBS2-F1
#
_cell.length_a   1.000
_cell.length_b   1.000
_cell.length_c   1.000
_cell.angle_alpha   90.00
_cell.angle_beta   90.00
_cell.angle_gamma   90.00
#
_symmetry.space_group_name_H-M   'P 1'
#
loop_
_entity.id
_entity.type
_entity.pdbx_description
1 polymer ?
#
loop_
_entity_poly.entity_id
_entity_poly.type
_entity_poly.pdbx_seq_one_letter_code
_entity_poly.pdbx_strand_id
1 'polypeptide(L)'
;MDMPCNKHVDEVGSKRDDYVTTNETESAFVFNANHNLPLIEQRKRLPIYKYRREILYCLEKNQVLILVGETGSGKSTQLPQYLYELGWHTKGIIGLTQPRRISAITLANRVATERGETVGGSVGFVVKFLEKTSDATAVKYMTEGILLRELLTDPLLMRYSVIVIDEAHERNLITDIIIGLLKKVVNKRPAIKLVISSATIDADTFADFFKANSSIILSVEGRTHPISTFYLNNPCADYVKEAVETVWKIHKKEGQGDILVFLTGQEEVLQAVSLTKDYISSHDDNTLQALPMYGSLTHKEQLKVFFAPEKGVRKVIYATNIAETSITIPGVVYVIDCGFIKLKWFDSDSATDQLVVVPISKATAMQRAGRAGRTRPGKVYRLYTEEDYEKLPDRFPPEIRRCELSAMILNLKALGVSNILKFNFPSPPPAKNVLAALETLHALGAIDSDGNLTKPLGYFMAEMPLPPMLSRMLYMSGSMGCSEEMITIIAMLQVETVFAQPATGQGQIKARVAKRNFEVAEGDLITMLNVFTAFVENEQSKQFCRTYYLNYRNLNCAYELREQLIKLAKKHLNLPLKSCNGNVETICKCITSAYFLNAAYLHYTGVYKRIQGGQDLHIHPLSTLYTLPQPQYILFTELVHTTKLFMSNITVIKEEWLSELSSHYFYKTNV
;
A
#
# COMPACT_ATOMS: atom_id res chain seq x y z
N MET A 1 19.53 72.49 -26.55
CA MET A 1 18.77 72.63 -27.81
C MET A 1 19.03 71.39 -28.61
N ASP A 2 18.17 70.39 -28.49
CA ASP A 2 17.35 69.87 -29.60
C ASP A 2 16.57 68.63 -29.14
N MET A 3 15.32 68.61 -29.57
CA MET A 3 14.19 67.81 -29.12
C MET A 3 14.17 66.39 -29.74
N PRO A 4 13.23 65.52 -29.32
CA PRO A 4 13.41 64.07 -29.19
C PRO A 4 12.65 63.26 -30.26
N CYS A 5 12.80 61.93 -30.22
CA CYS A 5 11.83 61.02 -30.84
C CYS A 5 11.61 59.74 -30.02
N ASN A 6 10.34 59.61 -29.62
CA ASN A 6 9.61 58.44 -29.12
C ASN A 6 10.17 57.05 -29.48
N LYS A 7 10.02 56.11 -28.53
CA LYS A 7 9.30 54.85 -28.79
C LYS A 7 8.78 54.20 -27.50
N HIS A 8 7.46 54.10 -27.50
CA HIS A 8 6.51 53.31 -26.71
C HIS A 8 7.02 52.35 -25.63
N VAL A 9 6.44 52.56 -24.45
CA VAL A 9 6.20 51.63 -23.36
C VAL A 9 5.23 50.53 -23.83
N ASP A 10 5.56 49.27 -23.60
CA ASP A 10 4.59 48.21 -23.34
C ASP A 10 5.20 47.24 -22.31
N GLU A 11 4.66 47.33 -21.09
CA GLU A 11 4.86 46.37 -20.00
C GLU A 11 4.08 45.08 -20.29
N VAL A 12 4.76 43.94 -20.38
CA VAL A 12 4.14 42.65 -20.09
C VAL A 12 5.08 41.84 -19.20
N GLY A 13 4.75 41.83 -17.91
CA GLY A 13 5.45 41.07 -16.88
C GLY A 13 5.40 39.57 -17.17
N SER A 14 6.57 38.96 -17.36
CA SER A 14 6.72 37.51 -17.44
C SER A 14 6.63 36.93 -16.02
N LYS A 15 5.49 36.34 -15.67
CA LYS A 15 5.41 35.34 -14.59
C LYS A 15 6.17 34.10 -15.05
N ARG A 16 7.34 33.85 -14.47
CA ARG A 16 8.05 32.57 -14.62
C ARG A 16 7.36 31.54 -13.73
N ASP A 17 6.57 30.68 -14.36
CA ASP A 17 6.08 29.44 -13.75
C ASP A 17 7.20 28.39 -13.77
N ASP A 18 7.98 28.34 -12.69
CA ASP A 18 9.00 27.31 -12.47
C ASP A 18 8.34 25.97 -12.11
N TYR A 19 7.91 25.22 -13.12
CA TYR A 19 7.68 23.77 -13.00
C TYR A 19 9.02 23.03 -13.06
N VAL A 20 9.71 22.98 -11.92
CA VAL A 20 10.93 22.19 -11.75
C VAL A 20 10.62 20.70 -11.89
N THR A 21 11.17 20.12 -12.95
CA THR A 21 11.48 18.71 -13.19
C THR A 21 12.16 18.07 -11.97
N THR A 22 11.58 17.02 -11.40
CA THR A 22 12.28 16.12 -10.48
C THR A 22 12.20 14.69 -11.01
N ASN A 23 13.36 14.15 -11.38
CA ASN A 23 13.57 12.73 -11.61
C ASN A 23 13.44 12.00 -10.26
N GLU A 24 12.83 10.82 -10.25
CA GLU A 24 12.51 10.03 -9.04
C GLU A 24 13.71 9.57 -8.20
N THR A 25 14.94 9.92 -8.59
CA THR A 25 16.13 9.69 -7.77
C THR A 25 16.31 10.71 -6.64
N GLU A 26 15.63 11.86 -6.66
CA GLU A 26 15.84 12.94 -5.68
C GLU A 26 14.71 13.12 -4.64
N SER A 27 13.58 12.42 -4.74
CA SER A 27 12.39 12.69 -3.89
C SER A 27 12.22 11.75 -2.69
N ALA A 28 13.30 11.23 -2.13
CA ALA A 28 13.30 10.46 -0.89
C ALA A 28 13.68 11.36 0.31
N PHE A 29 12.92 12.43 0.57
CA PHE A 29 13.17 13.27 1.74
C PHE A 29 12.80 12.52 3.04
N VAL A 30 13.81 12.04 3.76
CA VAL A 30 13.68 11.58 5.14
C VAL A 30 13.89 12.80 6.04
N PHE A 31 12.82 13.30 6.65
CA PHE A 31 12.93 14.44 7.57
C PHE A 31 13.91 14.12 8.70
N ASN A 32 14.96 14.93 8.80
CA ASN A 32 16.00 14.79 9.80
C ASN A 32 16.14 16.09 10.58
N ALA A 33 15.57 16.10 11.79
CA ALA A 33 15.64 17.24 12.70
C ALA A 33 17.08 17.66 13.04
N ASN A 34 18.05 16.75 12.90
CA ASN A 34 19.46 16.98 13.20
C ASN A 34 20.34 17.15 11.96
N HIS A 35 19.78 17.50 10.78
CA HIS A 35 20.54 17.60 9.53
C HIS A 35 21.77 18.53 9.61
N ASN A 36 21.74 19.53 10.50
CA ASN A 36 22.84 20.48 10.73
C ASN A 36 24.04 19.88 11.46
N LEU A 37 23.91 18.69 12.08
CA LEU A 37 25.01 18.02 12.76
C LEU A 37 25.77 17.10 11.80
N PRO A 38 27.07 16.83 12.02
CA PRO A 38 27.77 15.76 11.31
C PRO A 38 27.07 14.41 11.49
N LEU A 39 27.04 13.58 10.44
CA LEU A 39 26.30 12.30 10.43
C LEU A 39 26.66 11.38 11.61
N ILE A 40 27.94 11.39 12.05
CA ILE A 40 28.41 10.61 13.19
C ILE A 40 27.72 11.05 14.49
N GLU A 41 27.57 12.35 14.73
CA GLU A 41 26.88 12.86 15.92
C GLU A 41 25.39 12.57 15.88
N GLN A 42 24.77 12.64 14.69
CA GLN A 42 23.38 12.24 14.50
C GLN A 42 23.18 10.78 14.91
N ARG A 43 24.06 9.87 14.46
CA ARG A 43 24.02 8.44 14.80
C ARG A 43 24.15 8.20 16.30
N LYS A 44 25.09 8.88 16.97
CA LYS A 44 25.32 8.76 18.43
C LYS A 44 24.14 9.22 19.29
N ARG A 45 23.32 10.14 18.77
CA ARG A 45 22.15 10.67 19.49
C ARG A 45 20.93 9.74 19.42
N LEU A 46 20.91 8.74 18.54
CA LEU A 46 19.80 7.79 18.43
C LEU A 46 19.74 6.87 19.66
N PRO A 47 18.53 6.58 20.20
CA PRO A 47 18.36 5.71 21.36
C PRO A 47 19.06 4.35 21.24
N ILE A 48 18.99 3.72 20.07
CA ILE A 48 19.59 2.40 19.82
C ILE A 48 21.12 2.37 20.02
N TYR A 49 21.80 3.51 19.92
CA TYR A 49 23.26 3.58 20.04
C TYR A 49 23.76 3.08 21.40
N LYS A 50 23.00 3.35 22.48
CA LYS A 50 23.32 2.90 23.84
C LYS A 50 23.29 1.39 23.98
N TYR A 51 22.42 0.73 23.20
CA TYR A 51 22.16 -0.71 23.27
C TYR A 51 22.99 -1.52 22.27
N ARG A 52 23.96 -0.89 21.59
CA ARG A 52 24.75 -1.53 20.52
C ARG A 52 25.39 -2.83 21.01
N ARG A 53 26.00 -2.85 22.19
CA ARG A 53 26.73 -4.04 22.70
C ARG A 53 25.77 -5.14 23.08
N GLU A 54 24.64 -4.77 23.70
CA GLU A 54 23.58 -5.65 24.16
C GLU A 54 22.90 -6.35 22.99
N ILE A 55 22.57 -5.61 21.92
CA ILE A 55 22.01 -6.17 20.67
C ILE A 55 22.91 -7.25 20.10
N LEU A 56 24.21 -6.95 20.00
CA LEU A 56 25.20 -7.84 19.41
C LEU A 56 25.43 -9.08 20.28
N TYR A 57 25.53 -8.90 21.59
CA TYR A 57 25.60 -10.01 22.55
C TYR A 57 24.37 -10.92 22.46
N CYS A 58 23.17 -10.35 22.37
CA CYS A 58 21.94 -11.12 22.23
C CYS A 58 21.96 -11.94 20.94
N LEU A 59 22.40 -11.38 19.81
CA LEU A 59 22.47 -12.08 18.53
C LEU A 59 23.56 -13.16 18.45
N GLU A 60 24.66 -13.00 19.18
CA GLU A 60 25.65 -14.05 19.31
C GLU A 60 25.09 -15.25 20.08
N LYS A 61 24.44 -15.00 21.22
CA LYS A 61 23.92 -16.04 22.12
C LYS A 61 22.61 -16.69 21.66
N ASN A 62 21.76 -15.95 20.97
CA ASN A 62 20.42 -16.39 20.57
C ASN A 62 20.31 -16.47 19.06
N GLN A 63 19.46 -17.36 18.56
CA GLN A 63 19.22 -17.45 17.12
C GLN A 63 18.22 -16.38 16.66
N VAL A 64 17.23 -16.09 17.52
CA VAL A 64 16.17 -15.12 17.26
C VAL A 64 16.23 -13.97 18.27
N LEU A 65 16.26 -12.74 17.79
CA LEU A 65 16.17 -11.52 18.60
C LEU A 65 14.88 -10.78 18.26
N ILE A 66 14.08 -10.45 19.26
CA ILE A 66 12.93 -9.58 19.13
C ILE A 66 13.32 -8.21 19.66
N LEU A 67 13.52 -7.28 18.75
CA LEU A 67 13.99 -5.93 19.05
C LEU A 67 12.78 -4.99 19.13
N VAL A 68 12.45 -4.56 20.34
CA VAL A 68 11.35 -3.63 20.59
C VAL A 68 11.89 -2.22 20.71
N GLY A 69 11.27 -1.25 20.06
CA GLY A 69 11.58 0.15 20.29
C GLY A 69 10.71 1.06 19.44
N GLU A 70 10.47 2.28 19.91
CA GLU A 70 9.60 3.24 19.22
C GLU A 70 10.12 3.63 17.81
N THR A 71 9.23 4.16 16.95
CA THR A 71 9.64 4.75 15.67
C THR A 71 10.64 5.88 15.90
N GLY A 72 11.72 5.91 15.10
CA GLY A 72 12.79 6.93 15.25
C GLY A 72 13.88 6.57 16.26
N SER A 73 13.79 5.41 16.93
CA SER A 73 14.87 4.88 17.79
C SER A 73 16.16 4.52 17.04
N GLY A 74 16.08 4.32 15.72
CA GLY A 74 17.22 3.99 14.85
C GLY A 74 17.36 2.50 14.48
N LYS A 75 16.36 1.65 14.80
CA LYS A 75 16.38 0.20 14.48
C LYS A 75 16.73 -0.09 13.02
N SER A 76 15.97 0.47 12.10
CA SER A 76 16.06 0.20 10.66
C SER A 76 17.32 0.79 9.98
N THR A 77 17.96 1.78 10.61
CA THR A 77 19.15 2.45 10.05
C THR A 77 20.44 1.93 10.68
N GLN A 78 20.49 1.74 12.00
CA GLN A 78 21.74 1.45 12.71
C GLN A 78 22.01 -0.04 12.90
N LEU A 79 20.98 -0.88 13.13
CA LEU A 79 21.14 -2.32 13.28
C LEU A 79 21.94 -2.97 12.14
N PRO A 80 21.60 -2.74 10.85
CA PRO A 80 22.37 -3.35 9.75
C PRO A 80 23.82 -2.85 9.69
N GLN A 81 24.07 -1.60 10.07
CA GLN A 81 25.43 -1.07 10.14
C GLN A 81 26.24 -1.75 11.25
N TYR A 82 25.65 -2.00 12.42
CA TYR A 82 26.34 -2.72 13.50
C TYR A 82 26.70 -4.15 13.10
N LEU A 83 25.79 -4.84 12.41
CA LEU A 83 26.04 -6.19 11.87
C LEU A 83 27.13 -6.18 10.79
N TYR A 84 27.09 -5.19 9.90
CA TYR A 84 28.11 -5.02 8.87
C TYR A 84 29.49 -4.77 9.48
N GLU A 85 29.60 -3.83 10.44
CA GLU A 85 30.84 -3.45 11.11
C GLU A 85 31.50 -4.62 11.87
N LEU A 86 30.72 -5.61 12.33
CA LEU A 86 31.22 -6.84 12.94
C LEU A 86 31.50 -7.99 11.94
N GLY A 87 31.40 -7.73 10.64
CA GLY A 87 31.76 -8.71 9.61
C GLY A 87 30.69 -9.76 9.33
N TRP A 88 29.45 -9.59 9.77
CA TRP A 88 28.37 -10.57 9.48
C TRP A 88 28.11 -10.73 7.97
N HIS A 89 28.32 -9.67 7.21
CA HIS A 89 28.22 -9.66 5.76
C HIS A 89 29.20 -10.65 5.08
N THR A 90 30.31 -11.01 5.73
CA THR A 90 31.28 -11.99 5.19
C THR A 90 30.72 -13.41 5.18
N LYS A 91 29.70 -13.70 5.98
CA LYS A 91 29.02 -15.01 6.07
C LYS A 91 27.82 -15.12 5.12
N GLY A 92 27.46 -14.02 4.45
CA GLY A 92 26.24 -13.89 3.64
C GLY A 92 25.59 -12.53 3.85
N ILE A 93 24.64 -12.19 2.98
CA ILE A 93 23.98 -10.88 2.94
C ILE A 93 23.16 -10.64 4.22
N ILE A 94 23.15 -9.40 4.68
CA ILE A 94 22.24 -8.92 5.73
C ILE A 94 20.99 -8.38 5.03
N GLY A 95 19.89 -9.15 5.09
CA GLY A 95 18.62 -8.81 4.45
C GLY A 95 17.67 -8.14 5.43
N LEU A 96 17.08 -7.00 5.05
CA LEU A 96 16.07 -6.30 5.84
C LEU A 96 14.80 -6.15 5.04
N THR A 97 13.67 -6.58 5.59
CA THR A 97 12.37 -6.34 4.98
C THR A 97 11.73 -5.07 5.51
N GLN A 98 11.02 -4.38 4.63
CA GLN A 98 10.15 -3.26 4.95
C GLN A 98 8.78 -3.52 4.33
N PRO A 99 7.67 -3.20 5.00
CA PRO A 99 6.33 -3.39 4.45
C PRO A 99 6.07 -2.46 3.24
N ARG A 100 6.75 -1.30 3.19
CA ARG A 100 6.51 -0.26 2.18
C ARG A 100 7.72 -0.09 1.25
N ARG A 101 7.46 0.00 -0.07
CA ARG A 101 8.48 0.21 -1.11
C ARG A 101 9.31 1.46 -0.85
N ILE A 102 8.65 2.59 -0.56
CA ILE A 102 9.31 3.87 -0.32
C ILE A 102 10.22 3.79 0.92
N SER A 103 9.80 3.11 1.98
CA SER A 103 10.63 2.90 3.17
C SER A 103 11.89 2.10 2.85
N ALA A 104 11.80 1.01 2.08
CA ALA A 104 12.98 0.24 1.66
C ALA A 104 13.99 1.10 0.87
N ILE A 105 13.50 1.89 -0.10
CA ILE A 105 14.35 2.75 -0.94
C ILE A 105 14.99 3.88 -0.12
N THR A 106 14.19 4.59 0.67
CA THR A 106 14.66 5.73 1.48
C THR A 106 15.66 5.30 2.55
N LEU A 107 15.43 4.17 3.22
CA LEU A 107 16.35 3.63 4.21
C LEU A 107 17.66 3.16 3.58
N ALA A 108 17.62 2.49 2.42
CA ALA A 108 18.83 2.11 1.70
C ALA A 108 19.66 3.34 1.30
N ASN A 109 19.02 4.37 0.75
CA ASN A 109 19.68 5.64 0.42
C ASN A 109 20.30 6.29 1.66
N ARG A 110 19.53 6.36 2.76
CA ARG A 110 20.01 6.95 4.01
C ARG A 110 21.23 6.22 4.56
N VAL A 111 21.21 4.88 4.58
CA VAL A 111 22.32 4.08 5.11
C VAL A 111 23.54 4.12 4.21
N ALA A 112 23.37 4.16 2.88
CA ALA A 112 24.47 4.41 1.95
C ALA A 112 25.12 5.79 2.20
N THR A 113 24.32 6.84 2.36
CA THR A 113 24.83 8.19 2.69
C THR A 113 25.55 8.22 4.03
N GLU A 114 25.03 7.56 5.07
CA GLU A 114 25.70 7.45 6.39
C GLU A 114 27.05 6.72 6.32
N ARG A 115 27.26 5.90 5.29
CA ARG A 115 28.50 5.17 5.02
C ARG A 115 29.41 5.87 4.02
N GLY A 116 29.02 7.04 3.52
CA GLY A 116 29.79 7.79 2.52
C GLY A 116 29.82 7.13 1.13
N GLU A 117 28.83 6.30 0.80
CA GLU A 117 28.70 5.63 -0.49
C GLU A 117 27.35 5.95 -1.17
N THR A 118 27.21 5.55 -2.42
CA THR A 118 25.92 5.59 -3.14
C THR A 118 25.28 4.21 -3.14
N VAL A 119 23.94 4.18 -3.15
CA VAL A 119 23.21 2.91 -3.23
C VAL A 119 23.56 2.17 -4.52
N GLY A 120 23.74 0.86 -4.41
CA GLY A 120 24.19 -0.04 -5.48
C GLY A 120 25.57 -0.64 -5.22
N GLY A 121 26.34 -0.06 -4.29
CA GLY A 121 27.59 -0.62 -3.77
C GLY A 121 27.36 -1.64 -2.67
N SER A 122 27.88 -1.39 -1.46
CA SER A 122 27.74 -2.31 -0.33
C SER A 122 26.34 -2.29 0.31
N VAL A 123 25.57 -1.23 0.06
CA VAL A 123 24.15 -1.10 0.41
C VAL A 123 23.31 -1.05 -0.87
N GLY A 124 22.29 -1.90 -0.95
CA GLY A 124 21.38 -1.96 -2.09
C GLY A 124 19.93 -2.16 -1.66
N PHE A 125 19.01 -2.05 -2.61
CA PHE A 125 17.61 -2.40 -2.38
C PHE A 125 16.98 -3.17 -3.53
N VAL A 126 15.94 -3.95 -3.20
CA VAL A 126 15.10 -4.66 -4.18
C VAL A 126 13.64 -4.54 -3.77
N VAL A 127 12.83 -3.91 -4.61
CA VAL A 127 11.38 -3.81 -4.45
C VAL A 127 10.68 -4.32 -5.70
N LYS A 128 9.35 -4.49 -5.66
CA LYS A 128 8.58 -4.89 -6.85
C LYS A 128 8.97 -3.96 -8.02
N PHE A 129 9.48 -4.56 -9.09
CA PHE A 129 9.84 -3.92 -10.36
C PHE A 129 11.03 -2.95 -10.34
N LEU A 130 11.76 -2.80 -9.24
CA LEU A 130 12.93 -1.92 -9.15
C LEU A 130 14.02 -2.55 -8.28
N GLU A 131 15.22 -2.66 -8.84
CA GLU A 131 16.37 -3.30 -8.20
C GLU A 131 17.62 -2.42 -8.38
N LYS A 132 18.34 -2.19 -7.28
CA LYS A 132 19.61 -1.48 -7.27
C LYS A 132 20.58 -2.18 -6.32
N THR A 133 21.16 -3.26 -6.81
CA THR A 133 22.11 -4.14 -6.12
C THR A 133 23.26 -4.51 -7.06
N SER A 134 24.35 -4.98 -6.48
CA SER A 134 25.51 -5.53 -7.20
C SER A 134 26.07 -6.74 -6.44
N ASP A 135 27.06 -7.42 -7.01
CA ASP A 135 27.75 -8.53 -6.32
C ASP A 135 28.46 -8.08 -5.03
N ALA A 136 28.73 -6.78 -4.88
CA ALA A 136 29.32 -6.20 -3.68
C ALA A 136 28.26 -5.89 -2.58
N THR A 137 26.97 -6.04 -2.86
CA THR A 137 25.90 -5.71 -1.92
C THR A 137 25.93 -6.63 -0.71
N ALA A 138 26.24 -6.05 0.44
CA ALA A 138 26.34 -6.70 1.74
C ALA A 138 25.11 -6.47 2.62
N VAL A 139 24.48 -5.30 2.48
CA VAL A 139 23.24 -4.93 3.17
C VAL A 139 22.16 -4.69 2.13
N LYS A 140 21.09 -5.48 2.19
CA LYS A 140 20.01 -5.44 1.22
C LYS A 140 18.69 -5.08 1.90
N TYR A 141 18.14 -3.94 1.53
CA TYR A 141 16.77 -3.58 1.89
C TYR A 141 15.79 -4.11 0.86
N MET A 142 14.69 -4.71 1.28
CA MET A 142 13.71 -5.24 0.34
C MET A 142 12.29 -5.15 0.87
N THR A 143 11.32 -5.26 -0.02
CA THR A 143 9.94 -5.50 0.42
C THR A 143 9.75 -6.96 0.80
N GLU A 144 8.82 -7.23 1.71
CA GLU A 144 8.46 -8.57 2.15
C GLU A 144 8.13 -9.50 0.98
N GLY A 145 7.37 -9.03 -0.01
CA GLY A 145 7.04 -9.82 -1.22
C GLY A 145 8.26 -10.26 -2.04
N ILE A 146 9.39 -9.53 -1.96
CA ILE A 146 10.64 -9.93 -2.62
C ILE A 146 11.30 -11.07 -1.84
N LEU A 147 11.34 -10.99 -0.51
CA LEU A 147 11.85 -12.09 0.31
C LEU A 147 10.99 -13.35 0.14
N LEU A 148 9.66 -13.22 0.06
CA LEU A 148 8.77 -14.35 -0.22
C LEU A 148 9.09 -15.01 -1.57
N ARG A 149 9.36 -14.21 -2.60
CA ARG A 149 9.76 -14.73 -3.92
C ARG A 149 11.13 -15.40 -3.88
N GLU A 150 12.06 -14.88 -3.11
CA GLU A 150 13.36 -15.53 -2.93
C GLU A 150 13.23 -16.86 -2.20
N LEU A 151 12.32 -16.98 -1.23
CA LEU A 151 12.00 -18.27 -0.59
C LEU A 151 11.46 -19.31 -1.58
N LEU A 152 10.79 -18.90 -2.68
CA LEU A 152 10.36 -19.83 -3.74
C LEU A 152 11.55 -20.42 -4.50
N THR A 153 12.64 -19.66 -4.67
CA THR A 153 13.83 -20.11 -5.42
C THR A 153 14.91 -20.71 -4.52
N ASP A 154 15.08 -20.16 -3.33
CA ASP A 154 16.05 -20.52 -2.30
C ASP A 154 15.32 -20.70 -0.95
N PRO A 155 14.67 -21.86 -0.72
CA PRO A 155 13.85 -22.11 0.47
C PRO A 155 14.61 -22.09 1.80
N LEU A 156 15.96 -22.15 1.79
CA LEU A 156 16.82 -22.08 2.97
C LEU A 156 17.56 -20.73 3.12
N LEU A 157 17.29 -19.80 2.19
CA LEU A 157 17.90 -18.47 2.13
C LEU A 157 19.42 -18.52 2.22
N MET A 158 20.07 -19.48 1.55
CA MET A 158 21.51 -19.78 1.64
C MET A 158 22.40 -18.55 1.45
N ARG A 159 21.95 -17.58 0.65
CA ARG A 159 22.65 -16.31 0.40
C ARG A 159 22.72 -15.37 1.61
N TYR A 160 21.84 -15.53 2.59
CA TYR A 160 21.72 -14.62 3.74
C TYR A 160 22.37 -15.18 5.00
N SER A 161 22.98 -14.30 5.78
CA SER A 161 23.49 -14.61 7.12
C SER A 161 22.52 -14.14 8.22
N VAL A 162 21.86 -13.00 7.98
CA VAL A 162 20.87 -12.40 8.89
C VAL A 162 19.67 -11.95 8.08
N ILE A 163 18.47 -12.25 8.58
CA ILE A 163 17.23 -11.66 8.11
C ILE A 163 16.64 -10.79 9.22
N VAL A 164 16.29 -9.57 8.88
CA VAL A 164 15.58 -8.63 9.75
C VAL A 164 14.18 -8.41 9.19
N ILE A 165 13.16 -8.78 9.95
CA ILE A 165 11.77 -8.43 9.67
C ILE A 165 11.45 -7.17 10.44
N ASP A 166 11.37 -6.03 9.75
CA ASP A 166 11.10 -4.74 10.38
C ASP A 166 9.61 -4.37 10.34
N GLU A 167 9.20 -3.49 11.25
CA GLU A 167 7.81 -3.04 11.40
C GLU A 167 6.81 -4.20 11.55
N ALA A 168 7.21 -5.31 12.19
CA ALA A 168 6.40 -6.54 12.31
C ALA A 168 5.06 -6.35 13.07
N HIS A 169 4.89 -5.19 13.74
CA HIS A 169 3.65 -4.79 14.39
C HIS A 169 2.55 -4.37 13.40
N GLU A 170 2.87 -4.06 12.14
CA GLU A 170 1.83 -3.83 11.12
C GLU A 170 1.01 -5.10 10.85
N ARG A 171 1.57 -6.30 11.13
CA ARG A 171 0.90 -7.61 11.00
C ARG A 171 0.21 -7.80 9.64
N ASN A 172 0.92 -7.42 8.58
CA ASN A 172 0.46 -7.58 7.20
C ASN A 172 0.45 -9.06 6.80
N LEU A 173 -0.36 -9.40 5.79
CA LEU A 173 -0.52 -10.78 5.31
C LEU A 173 0.83 -11.42 4.96
N ILE A 174 1.68 -10.71 4.21
CA ILE A 174 2.96 -11.22 3.74
C ILE A 174 3.95 -11.40 4.90
N THR A 175 3.97 -10.48 5.87
CA THR A 175 4.78 -10.59 7.10
C THR A 175 4.50 -11.89 7.83
N ASP A 176 3.22 -12.19 8.10
CA ASP A 176 2.82 -13.39 8.86
C ASP A 176 3.17 -14.68 8.10
N ILE A 177 3.05 -14.69 6.76
CA ILE A 177 3.50 -15.81 5.90
C ILE A 177 5.01 -16.03 6.06
N ILE A 178 5.79 -14.96 5.89
CA ILE A 178 7.25 -15.04 5.94
C ILE A 178 7.71 -15.45 7.33
N ILE A 179 7.12 -14.94 8.40
CA ILE A 179 7.47 -15.34 9.78
C ILE A 179 7.21 -16.84 9.97
N GLY A 180 6.08 -17.36 9.47
CA GLY A 180 5.78 -18.80 9.52
C GLY A 180 6.79 -19.64 8.72
N LEU A 181 7.22 -19.17 7.55
CA LEU A 181 8.24 -19.82 6.73
C LEU A 181 9.62 -19.77 7.39
N LEU A 182 10.01 -18.61 7.93
CA LEU A 182 11.29 -18.40 8.60
C LEU A 182 11.42 -19.29 9.84
N LYS A 183 10.34 -19.59 10.57
CA LYS A 183 10.39 -20.60 11.63
C LYS A 183 10.89 -21.95 11.14
N LYS A 184 10.48 -22.39 9.95
CA LYS A 184 11.02 -23.62 9.33
C LYS A 184 12.48 -23.47 8.91
N VAL A 185 12.86 -22.31 8.37
CA VAL A 185 14.25 -22.02 7.96
C VAL A 185 15.20 -22.01 9.16
N VAL A 186 14.84 -21.28 10.21
CA VAL A 186 15.60 -21.16 11.48
C VAL A 186 15.78 -22.54 12.13
N ASN A 187 14.74 -23.39 12.12
CA ASN A 187 14.84 -24.78 12.57
C ASN A 187 15.84 -25.62 11.76
N LYS A 188 15.90 -25.44 10.43
CA LYS A 188 16.78 -26.20 9.54
C LYS A 188 18.20 -25.63 9.44
N ARG A 189 18.38 -24.34 9.71
CA ARG A 189 19.64 -23.62 9.55
C ARG A 189 20.03 -22.88 10.84
N PRO A 190 20.64 -23.57 11.83
CA PRO A 190 21.08 -22.97 13.08
C PRO A 190 22.01 -21.74 12.93
N ALA A 191 22.75 -21.69 11.82
CA ALA A 191 23.69 -20.60 11.53
C ALA A 191 23.01 -19.28 11.11
N ILE A 192 21.77 -19.31 10.59
CA ILE A 192 21.07 -18.07 10.21
C ILE A 192 20.57 -17.37 11.48
N LYS A 193 20.67 -16.04 11.51
CA LYS A 193 20.04 -15.24 12.58
C LYS A 193 18.81 -14.53 12.07
N LEU A 194 17.84 -14.40 12.96
CA LEU A 194 16.59 -13.71 12.70
C LEU A 194 16.42 -12.56 13.70
N VAL A 195 16.13 -11.37 13.20
CA VAL A 195 15.69 -10.23 14.01
C VAL A 195 14.25 -9.90 13.65
N ILE A 196 13.38 -9.80 14.65
CA ILE A 196 12.02 -9.28 14.48
C ILE A 196 11.98 -7.93 15.18
N SER A 197 11.92 -6.86 14.39
CA SER A 197 11.87 -5.49 14.88
C SER A 197 10.43 -5.01 14.96
N SER A 198 10.01 -4.55 16.14
CA SER A 198 8.65 -4.11 16.43
C SER A 198 8.65 -2.81 17.22
N ALA A 199 7.59 -2.02 17.10
CA ALA A 199 7.36 -0.82 17.90
C ALA A 199 6.42 -1.08 19.10
N THR A 200 5.80 -2.26 19.18
CA THR A 200 4.75 -2.59 20.16
C THR A 200 5.13 -3.76 21.07
N ILE A 201 4.34 -3.93 22.14
CA ILE A 201 4.40 -5.02 23.12
C ILE A 201 3.88 -6.36 22.52
N ASP A 202 3.82 -6.53 21.18
CA ASP A 202 3.61 -7.84 20.54
C ASP A 202 4.85 -8.76 20.64
N ALA A 203 5.88 -8.29 21.33
CA ALA A 203 7.14 -9.00 21.49
C ALA A 203 6.96 -10.38 22.13
N ASP A 204 6.06 -10.51 23.11
CA ASP A 204 5.81 -11.77 23.81
C ASP A 204 5.23 -12.82 22.86
N THR A 205 4.26 -12.44 22.02
CA THR A 205 3.67 -13.33 21.01
C THR A 205 4.73 -13.87 20.06
N PHE A 206 5.65 -13.02 19.60
CA PHE A 206 6.74 -13.46 18.74
C PHE A 206 7.77 -14.30 19.49
N ALA A 207 8.05 -13.99 20.76
CA ALA A 207 8.98 -14.75 21.60
C ALA A 207 8.44 -16.15 21.84
N ASP A 208 7.18 -16.27 22.21
CA ASP A 208 6.52 -17.56 22.37
C ASP A 208 6.47 -18.34 21.06
N PHE A 209 6.22 -17.66 19.93
CA PHE A 209 6.24 -18.29 18.62
C PHE A 209 7.62 -18.87 18.26
N PHE A 210 8.72 -18.23 18.66
CA PHE A 210 10.10 -18.70 18.41
C PHE A 210 10.77 -19.33 19.64
N LYS A 211 10.03 -19.69 20.68
CA LYS A 211 10.58 -20.18 21.95
C LYS A 211 11.50 -21.38 21.80
N ALA A 212 11.18 -22.29 20.88
CA ALA A 212 12.00 -23.46 20.56
C ALA A 212 13.34 -23.12 19.87
N ASN A 213 13.51 -21.88 19.39
CA ASN A 213 14.66 -21.40 18.62
C ASN A 213 15.59 -20.48 19.43
N SER A 214 15.56 -20.54 20.76
CA SER A 214 16.31 -19.62 21.64
C SER A 214 16.05 -18.16 21.26
N SER A 215 14.83 -17.70 21.53
CA SER A 215 14.42 -16.30 21.29
C SER A 215 14.63 -15.44 22.52
N ILE A 216 15.06 -14.19 22.33
CA ILE A 216 15.15 -13.19 23.41
C ILE A 216 14.52 -11.87 23.00
N ILE A 217 13.92 -11.17 23.96
CA ILE A 217 13.36 -9.83 23.77
C ILE A 217 14.37 -8.80 24.28
N LEU A 218 14.66 -7.78 23.48
CA LEU A 218 15.43 -6.61 23.89
C LEU A 218 14.63 -5.34 23.63
N SER A 219 14.35 -4.57 24.68
CA SER A 219 13.65 -3.30 24.58
C SER A 219 14.63 -2.13 24.53
N VAL A 220 14.49 -1.29 23.52
CA VAL A 220 15.19 -0.02 23.38
C VAL A 220 14.24 1.07 23.86
N GLU A 221 14.48 1.55 25.08
CA GLU A 221 13.68 2.63 25.65
C GLU A 221 13.74 3.88 24.78
N GLY A 222 12.55 4.40 24.46
CA GLY A 222 12.36 5.63 23.70
C GLY A 222 12.59 6.88 24.53
N ARG A 223 12.32 8.04 23.92
CA ARG A 223 12.33 9.36 24.57
C ARG A 223 10.91 9.93 24.62
N THR A 224 9.94 9.13 25.04
CA THR A 224 8.56 9.61 25.17
C THR A 224 8.42 10.44 26.44
N HIS A 225 7.98 11.68 26.27
CA HIS A 225 7.62 12.57 27.36
C HIS A 225 6.21 12.24 27.87
N PRO A 226 5.86 12.60 29.13
CA PRO A 226 4.54 12.31 29.69
C PRO A 226 3.40 12.93 28.86
N ILE A 227 2.30 12.20 28.73
CA ILE A 227 1.12 12.57 27.95
C ILE A 227 -0.11 12.63 28.86
N SER A 228 -0.82 13.75 28.86
CA SER A 228 -2.12 13.89 29.54
C SER A 228 -3.25 13.51 28.60
N THR A 229 -4.15 12.62 29.04
CA THR A 229 -5.27 12.14 28.23
C THR A 229 -6.59 12.72 28.76
N PHE A 230 -7.43 13.21 27.86
CA PHE A 230 -8.76 13.78 28.15
C PHE A 230 -9.81 13.06 27.30
N TYR A 231 -10.98 12.82 27.88
CA TYR A 231 -12.13 12.16 27.24
C TYR A 231 -13.33 13.10 27.19
N LEU A 232 -14.29 12.83 26.31
CA LEU A 232 -15.59 13.49 26.36
C LEU A 232 -16.41 12.95 27.53
N ASN A 233 -17.22 13.81 28.14
CA ASN A 233 -18.17 13.39 29.18
C ASN A 233 -19.38 12.65 28.58
N ASN A 234 -19.80 13.02 27.37
CA ASN A 234 -20.94 12.41 26.66
C ASN A 234 -20.51 12.05 25.23
N PRO A 235 -21.10 10.99 24.63
CA PRO A 235 -20.85 10.65 23.22
C PRO A 235 -21.21 11.80 22.28
N CYS A 236 -20.40 12.01 21.24
CA CYS A 236 -20.67 13.01 20.20
C CYS A 236 -21.35 12.37 18.98
N ALA A 237 -22.30 13.07 18.37
CA ALA A 237 -23.00 12.59 17.17
C ALA A 237 -22.20 12.83 15.88
N ASP A 238 -21.44 13.93 15.82
CA ASP A 238 -20.62 14.33 14.66
C ASP A 238 -19.20 14.61 15.13
N TYR A 239 -18.35 13.57 15.07
CA TYR A 239 -16.96 13.68 15.50
C TYR A 239 -16.12 14.59 14.60
N VAL A 240 -16.53 14.88 13.35
CA VAL A 240 -15.80 15.78 12.46
C VAL A 240 -15.96 17.22 12.93
N LYS A 241 -17.19 17.63 13.24
CA LYS A 241 -17.45 18.97 13.81
C LYS A 241 -16.82 19.13 15.19
N GLU A 242 -17.00 18.15 16.07
CA GLU A 242 -16.40 18.20 17.41
C GLU A 242 -14.87 18.27 17.36
N ALA A 243 -14.24 17.60 16.37
CA ALA A 243 -12.80 17.72 16.15
C ALA A 243 -12.40 19.17 15.81
N VAL A 244 -13.09 19.83 14.87
CA VAL A 244 -12.80 21.22 14.48
C VAL A 244 -13.03 22.18 15.65
N GLU A 245 -14.11 21.99 16.41
CA GLU A 245 -14.37 22.80 17.62
C GLU A 245 -13.28 22.59 18.68
N THR A 246 -12.82 21.35 18.87
CA THR A 246 -11.73 21.03 19.80
C THR A 246 -10.41 21.64 19.34
N VAL A 247 -10.10 21.62 18.03
CA VAL A 247 -8.96 22.34 17.45
C VAL A 247 -9.03 23.82 17.80
N TRP A 248 -10.19 24.45 17.63
CA TRP A 248 -10.38 25.87 17.94
C TRP A 248 -10.19 26.17 19.43
N LYS A 249 -10.76 25.33 20.32
CA LYS A 249 -10.59 25.43 21.78
C LYS A 249 -9.11 25.35 22.17
N ILE A 250 -8.36 24.39 21.61
CA ILE A 250 -6.92 24.23 21.84
C ILE A 250 -6.13 25.43 21.30
N HIS A 251 -6.45 25.91 20.10
CA HIS A 251 -5.78 27.07 19.48
C HIS A 251 -5.86 28.32 20.37
N LYS A 252 -7.04 28.58 20.96
CA LYS A 252 -7.26 29.76 21.82
C LYS A 252 -6.75 29.61 23.25
N LYS A 253 -6.85 28.43 23.86
CA LYS A 253 -6.58 28.24 25.30
C LYS A 253 -5.21 27.64 25.63
N GLU A 254 -4.70 26.78 24.77
CA GLU A 254 -3.47 26.03 25.04
C GLU A 254 -2.24 26.76 24.50
N GLY A 255 -1.07 26.52 25.11
CA GLY A 255 0.20 27.12 24.69
C GLY A 255 0.69 26.63 23.31
N GLN A 256 1.88 27.07 22.89
CA GLN A 256 2.47 26.69 21.60
C GLN A 256 2.50 25.16 21.37
N GLY A 257 2.45 24.75 20.12
CA GLY A 257 2.50 23.33 19.71
C GLY A 257 1.50 23.05 18.60
N ASP A 258 1.91 22.21 17.65
CA ASP A 258 1.06 21.84 16.53
C ASP A 258 0.05 20.77 16.95
N ILE A 259 -1.06 20.73 16.21
CA ILE A 259 -2.20 19.85 16.47
C ILE A 259 -2.26 18.79 15.39
N LEU A 260 -2.40 17.52 15.77
CA LEU A 260 -2.64 16.39 14.88
C LEU A 260 -4.01 15.78 15.17
N VAL A 261 -4.88 15.75 14.17
CA VAL A 261 -6.25 15.22 14.27
C VAL A 261 -6.34 13.94 13.45
N PHE A 262 -6.84 12.86 14.06
CA PHE A 262 -7.12 11.61 13.36
C PHE A 262 -8.59 11.55 12.91
N LEU A 263 -8.81 11.34 11.61
CA LEU A 263 -10.10 11.11 10.95
C LEU A 263 -10.04 9.86 10.07
N THR A 264 -11.19 9.41 9.53
CA THR A 264 -11.27 8.08 8.89
C THR A 264 -10.95 8.10 7.40
N GLY A 265 -11.21 9.20 6.70
CA GLY A 265 -11.10 9.24 5.24
C GLY A 265 -10.92 10.63 4.63
N GLN A 266 -10.69 10.65 3.31
CA GLN A 266 -10.42 11.88 2.53
C GLN A 266 -11.56 12.90 2.63
N GLU A 267 -12.82 12.47 2.50
CA GLU A 267 -13.98 13.37 2.53
C GLU A 267 -14.08 14.11 3.86
N GLU A 268 -13.97 13.38 4.99
CA GLU A 268 -13.97 13.95 6.33
C GLU A 268 -12.80 14.90 6.56
N VAL A 269 -11.60 14.56 6.09
CA VAL A 269 -10.41 15.42 6.20
C VAL A 269 -10.60 16.73 5.44
N LEU A 270 -11.11 16.67 4.20
CA LEU A 270 -11.38 17.87 3.41
C LEU A 270 -12.49 18.72 4.01
N GLN A 271 -13.54 18.09 4.53
CA GLN A 271 -14.61 18.78 5.26
C GLN A 271 -14.06 19.51 6.49
N ALA A 272 -13.25 18.84 7.32
CA ALA A 272 -12.65 19.44 8.51
C ALA A 272 -11.72 20.62 8.17
N VAL A 273 -10.92 20.50 7.10
CA VAL A 273 -10.08 21.60 6.60
C VAL A 273 -10.94 22.79 6.13
N SER A 274 -12.03 22.54 5.42
CA SER A 274 -12.95 23.59 4.98
C SER A 274 -13.58 24.32 6.17
N LEU A 275 -14.16 23.56 7.11
CA LEU A 275 -14.76 24.11 8.32
C LEU A 275 -13.74 24.94 9.11
N THR A 276 -12.51 24.45 9.27
CA THR A 276 -11.46 25.20 9.98
C THR A 276 -11.16 26.53 9.29
N LYS A 277 -11.13 26.57 7.96
CA LYS A 277 -10.95 27.82 7.20
C LYS A 277 -12.11 28.78 7.42
N ASP A 278 -13.35 28.28 7.48
CA ASP A 278 -14.53 29.10 7.76
C ASP A 278 -14.45 29.71 9.19
N TYR A 279 -13.94 28.96 10.17
CA TYR A 279 -13.67 29.48 11.52
C TYR A 279 -12.57 30.55 11.54
N ILE A 280 -11.47 30.34 10.80
CA ILE A 280 -10.38 31.32 10.63
C ILE A 280 -10.94 32.62 10.03
N SER A 281 -11.70 32.53 8.95
CA SER A 281 -12.26 33.70 8.27
C SER A 281 -13.32 34.43 9.10
N SER A 282 -14.17 33.71 9.83
CA SER A 282 -15.20 34.32 10.69
C SER A 282 -14.64 35.06 11.91
N HIS A 283 -13.44 34.69 12.38
CA HIS A 283 -12.79 35.31 13.54
C HIS A 283 -11.57 36.17 13.16
N ASP A 284 -11.27 36.32 11.86
CA ASP A 284 -10.12 37.04 11.31
C ASP A 284 -8.77 36.65 11.96
N ASP A 285 -8.58 35.35 12.20
CA ASP A 285 -7.40 34.82 12.90
C ASP A 285 -6.46 34.08 11.94
N ASN A 286 -5.50 34.80 11.38
CA ASN A 286 -4.48 34.25 10.48
C ASN A 286 -3.35 33.48 11.20
N THR A 287 -3.47 33.23 12.51
CA THR A 287 -2.46 32.49 13.29
C THR A 287 -2.67 30.98 13.31
N LEU A 288 -3.64 30.44 12.55
CA LEU A 288 -3.89 29.00 12.42
C LEU A 288 -3.81 28.56 10.95
N GLN A 289 -3.05 27.50 10.67
CA GLN A 289 -2.91 26.93 9.34
C GLN A 289 -3.42 25.48 9.30
N ALA A 290 -4.47 25.22 8.51
CA ALA A 290 -5.03 23.88 8.34
C ALA A 290 -4.43 23.15 7.13
N LEU A 291 -3.92 21.94 7.34
CA LEU A 291 -3.31 21.09 6.33
C LEU A 291 -3.95 19.68 6.31
N PRO A 292 -4.31 19.15 5.12
CA PRO A 292 -4.78 17.77 4.99
C PRO A 292 -3.62 16.77 4.87
N MET A 293 -3.83 15.54 5.34
CA MET A 293 -2.89 14.42 5.18
C MET A 293 -3.63 13.07 4.99
N TYR A 294 -3.77 12.62 3.74
CA TYR A 294 -4.38 11.33 3.41
C TYR A 294 -3.67 10.64 2.23
N GLY A 295 -3.95 9.35 2.03
CA GLY A 295 -3.17 8.48 1.13
C GLY A 295 -3.10 8.93 -0.33
N SER A 296 -4.18 9.47 -0.89
CA SER A 296 -4.26 9.93 -2.29
C SER A 296 -3.64 11.32 -2.54
N LEU A 297 -3.14 12.02 -1.52
CA LEU A 297 -2.45 13.31 -1.71
C LEU A 297 -1.13 13.12 -2.48
N THR A 298 -0.78 14.12 -3.29
CA THR A 298 0.51 14.12 -3.99
C THR A 298 1.67 14.22 -2.98
N HIS A 299 2.82 13.64 -3.32
CA HIS A 299 3.98 13.67 -2.42
C HIS A 299 4.39 15.11 -2.03
N LYS A 300 4.33 16.06 -2.97
CA LYS A 300 4.62 17.49 -2.72
C LYS A 300 3.66 18.09 -1.67
N GLU A 301 2.40 17.68 -1.66
CA GLU A 301 1.43 18.14 -0.67
C GLU A 301 1.62 17.47 0.68
N GLN A 302 1.89 16.16 0.69
CA GLN A 302 2.23 15.44 1.92
C GLN A 302 3.47 16.05 2.59
N LEU A 303 4.45 16.53 1.83
CA LEU A 303 5.65 17.18 2.38
C LEU A 303 5.35 18.48 3.14
N LYS A 304 4.23 19.17 2.83
CA LYS A 304 3.88 20.44 3.48
C LYS A 304 3.74 20.30 5.00
N VAL A 305 3.30 19.14 5.49
CA VAL A 305 3.08 18.90 6.92
C VAL A 305 4.38 18.88 7.73
N PHE A 306 5.53 18.64 7.09
CA PHE A 306 6.84 18.56 7.75
C PHE A 306 7.54 19.91 7.89
N PHE A 307 7.17 20.90 7.09
CA PHE A 307 7.77 22.23 7.19
C PHE A 307 7.25 22.95 8.43
N ALA A 308 8.13 23.75 9.04
CA ALA A 308 7.75 24.61 10.14
C ALA A 308 6.79 25.71 9.65
N PRO A 309 5.74 26.03 10.41
CA PRO A 309 4.88 27.16 10.08
C PRO A 309 5.64 28.49 10.25
N GLU A 310 5.07 29.57 9.71
CA GLU A 310 5.58 30.92 9.94
C GLU A 310 5.57 31.29 11.43
N LYS A 311 6.42 32.24 11.84
CA LYS A 311 6.54 32.62 13.24
C LYS A 311 5.20 33.16 13.77
N GLY A 312 4.71 32.55 14.85
CA GLY A 312 3.44 32.92 15.47
C GLY A 312 2.22 32.17 14.91
N VAL A 313 2.40 31.34 13.89
CA VAL A 313 1.33 30.51 13.31
C VAL A 313 1.39 29.10 13.91
N ARG A 314 0.24 28.59 14.35
CA ARG A 314 0.03 27.20 14.74
C ARG A 314 -0.42 26.38 13.55
N LYS A 315 0.14 25.18 13.38
CA LYS A 315 -0.28 24.25 12.33
C LYS A 315 -1.25 23.21 12.90
N VAL A 316 -2.35 22.98 12.21
CA VAL A 316 -3.26 21.84 12.46
C VAL A 316 -3.27 20.91 11.26
N ILE A 317 -3.07 19.63 11.52
CA ILE A 317 -2.96 18.59 10.51
C ILE A 317 -4.12 17.63 10.70
N TYR A 318 -5.00 17.56 9.70
CA TYR A 318 -6.09 16.59 9.64
C TYR A 318 -5.62 15.37 8.85
N ALA A 319 -5.45 14.25 9.53
CA ALA A 319 -4.80 13.06 8.99
C ALA A 319 -5.68 11.80 9.09
N THR A 320 -5.50 10.88 8.15
CA THR A 320 -5.93 9.49 8.34
C THR A 320 -4.89 8.71 9.16
N ASN A 321 -5.02 7.38 9.23
CA ASN A 321 -4.04 6.48 9.85
C ASN A 321 -2.62 6.55 9.23
N ILE A 322 -2.41 7.29 8.14
CA ILE A 322 -1.07 7.53 7.57
C ILE A 322 -0.09 8.16 8.58
N ALA A 323 -0.59 8.97 9.53
CA ALA A 323 0.21 9.59 10.58
C ALA A 323 0.41 8.70 11.83
N GLU A 324 -0.20 7.51 11.88
CA GLU A 324 -0.28 6.68 13.09
C GLU A 324 1.03 5.95 13.44
N THR A 325 1.74 5.40 12.44
CA THR A 325 2.93 4.55 12.66
C THR A 325 4.18 5.12 11.96
N SER A 326 4.10 5.36 10.65
CA SER A 326 5.31 5.47 9.83
C SER A 326 5.92 6.87 9.71
N ILE A 327 5.28 7.90 10.26
CA ILE A 327 5.69 9.29 10.03
C ILE A 327 5.77 10.08 11.34
N THR A 328 6.94 10.65 11.63
CA THR A 328 7.10 11.63 12.72
C THR A 328 6.91 13.03 12.16
N ILE A 329 5.88 13.74 12.62
CA ILE A 329 5.67 15.14 12.28
C ILE A 329 6.29 16.00 13.38
N PRO A 330 7.28 16.86 13.06
CA PRO A 330 7.90 17.73 14.05
C PRO A 330 6.90 18.77 14.56
N GLY A 331 7.01 19.14 15.84
CA GLY A 331 6.22 20.22 16.44
C GLY A 331 4.85 19.80 17.01
N VAL A 332 4.40 18.57 16.75
CA VAL A 332 3.13 18.05 17.29
C VAL A 332 3.23 17.84 18.80
N VAL A 333 2.30 18.44 19.53
CA VAL A 333 2.18 18.36 21.00
C VAL A 333 0.75 18.04 21.42
N TYR A 334 -0.23 18.38 20.57
CA TYR A 334 -1.64 18.11 20.81
C TYR A 334 -2.14 17.08 19.80
N VAL A 335 -2.82 16.05 20.28
CA VAL A 335 -3.48 15.06 19.43
C VAL A 335 -4.98 15.05 19.71
N ILE A 336 -5.78 15.02 18.66
CA ILE A 336 -7.23 14.80 18.73
C ILE A 336 -7.53 13.47 18.05
N ASP A 337 -8.22 12.57 18.74
CA ASP A 337 -8.51 11.21 18.28
C ASP A 337 -10.02 11.00 18.18
N CYS A 338 -10.54 10.78 16.96
CA CYS A 338 -11.96 10.52 16.73
C CYS A 338 -12.40 9.13 17.21
N GLY A 339 -11.48 8.21 17.47
CA GLY A 339 -11.83 6.85 17.92
C GLY A 339 -12.20 5.87 16.81
N PHE A 340 -12.13 6.27 15.54
CA PHE A 340 -12.47 5.43 14.39
C PHE A 340 -11.31 5.26 13.40
N ILE A 341 -11.40 4.21 12.60
CA ILE A 341 -10.51 3.91 11.48
C ILE A 341 -11.27 3.19 10.38
N LYS A 342 -10.87 3.39 9.12
CA LYS A 342 -11.38 2.63 7.98
C LYS A 342 -10.46 1.45 7.70
N LEU A 343 -10.97 0.22 7.80
CA LEU A 343 -10.22 -1.02 7.57
C LEU A 343 -10.78 -1.80 6.39
N LYS A 344 -9.89 -2.50 5.70
CA LYS A 344 -10.25 -3.49 4.69
C LYS A 344 -10.69 -4.79 5.38
N TRP A 345 -11.85 -5.33 5.01
CA TRP A 345 -12.41 -6.53 5.59
C TRP A 345 -12.96 -7.44 4.47
N PHE A 346 -12.47 -8.67 4.42
CA PHE A 346 -12.95 -9.66 3.48
C PHE A 346 -14.20 -10.35 4.02
N ASP A 347 -15.27 -10.29 3.25
CA ASP A 347 -16.47 -11.06 3.47
C ASP A 347 -16.40 -12.36 2.66
N SER A 348 -16.41 -13.50 3.36
CA SER A 348 -16.30 -14.82 2.73
C SER A 348 -17.53 -15.19 1.91
N ASP A 349 -18.70 -14.67 2.28
CA ASP A 349 -19.97 -15.08 1.69
C ASP A 349 -20.20 -14.36 0.36
N SER A 350 -19.90 -13.05 0.31
CA SER A 350 -19.83 -12.32 -0.96
C SER A 350 -18.51 -12.48 -1.70
N ALA A 351 -17.48 -13.08 -1.09
CA ALA A 351 -16.12 -13.13 -1.62
C ALA A 351 -15.59 -11.74 -2.05
N THR A 352 -15.89 -10.71 -1.26
CA THR A 352 -15.53 -9.32 -1.56
C THR A 352 -14.74 -8.67 -0.44
N ASP A 353 -13.79 -7.82 -0.83
CA ASP A 353 -13.13 -6.92 0.09
C ASP A 353 -13.97 -5.65 0.28
N GLN A 354 -14.31 -5.33 1.53
CA GLN A 354 -15.09 -4.15 1.89
C GLN A 354 -14.26 -3.18 2.73
N LEU A 355 -14.48 -1.88 2.56
CA LEU A 355 -13.89 -0.85 3.42
C LEU A 355 -14.90 -0.44 4.49
N VAL A 356 -14.72 -0.95 5.70
CA VAL A 356 -15.63 -0.71 6.83
C VAL A 356 -15.01 0.29 7.80
N VAL A 357 -15.82 1.22 8.29
CA VAL A 357 -15.42 2.10 9.40
C VAL A 357 -15.69 1.37 10.71
N VAL A 358 -14.67 1.22 11.54
CA VAL A 358 -14.76 0.51 12.82
C VAL A 358 -14.12 1.34 13.95
N PRO A 359 -14.54 1.14 15.20
CA PRO A 359 -13.83 1.69 16.35
C PRO A 359 -12.38 1.20 16.38
N ILE A 360 -11.48 2.04 16.89
CA ILE A 360 -10.06 1.70 17.03
C ILE A 360 -9.81 0.67 18.14
N SER A 361 -8.62 0.07 18.14
CA SER A 361 -8.14 -0.72 19.28
C SER A 361 -7.46 0.17 20.35
N LYS A 362 -7.35 -0.32 21.59
CA LYS A 362 -6.57 0.37 22.64
C LYS A 362 -5.12 0.58 22.21
N ALA A 363 -4.51 -0.41 21.54
CA ALA A 363 -3.15 -0.27 20.98
C ALA A 363 -3.04 0.87 19.96
N THR A 364 -3.99 0.99 19.03
CA THR A 364 -4.06 2.10 18.06
C THR A 364 -4.24 3.44 18.78
N ALA A 365 -5.13 3.52 19.76
CA ALA A 365 -5.36 4.72 20.55
C ALA A 365 -4.09 5.17 21.30
N MET A 366 -3.30 4.22 21.82
CA MET A 366 -2.01 4.51 22.45
C MET A 366 -0.95 4.98 21.44
N GLN A 367 -0.91 4.41 20.23
CA GLN A 367 0.00 4.87 19.18
C GLN A 367 -0.32 6.29 18.70
N ARG A 368 -1.61 6.60 18.52
CA ARG A 368 -2.10 7.96 18.21
C ARG A 368 -1.71 8.92 19.33
N ALA A 369 -1.96 8.55 20.59
CA ALA A 369 -1.57 9.33 21.76
C ALA A 369 -0.05 9.60 21.81
N GLY A 370 0.76 8.58 21.52
CA GLY A 370 2.23 8.66 21.48
C GLY A 370 2.77 9.69 20.49
N ARG A 371 1.98 10.19 19.54
CA ARG A 371 2.37 11.28 18.63
C ARG A 371 2.49 12.63 19.34
N ALA A 372 1.78 12.85 20.45
CA ALA A 372 1.86 14.06 21.26
C ALA A 372 3.16 14.16 22.08
N GLY A 373 3.73 13.02 22.50
CA GLY A 373 4.83 12.97 23.47
C GLY A 373 6.24 12.87 22.89
N ARG A 374 6.44 13.04 21.58
CA ARG A 374 7.73 12.77 20.92
C ARG A 374 8.80 13.85 21.12
N THR A 375 8.38 15.09 21.35
CA THR A 375 9.31 16.24 21.42
C THR A 375 9.36 16.85 22.82
N ARG A 376 8.23 16.88 23.51
CA ARG A 376 8.04 17.41 24.86
C ARG A 376 6.71 16.87 25.43
N PRO A 377 6.36 17.15 26.71
CA PRO A 377 5.08 16.72 27.27
C PRO A 377 3.91 17.19 26.40
N GLY A 378 2.94 16.30 26.18
CA GLY A 378 1.84 16.51 25.23
C GLY A 378 0.47 16.23 25.83
N LYS A 379 -0.58 16.59 25.09
CA LYS A 379 -1.97 16.35 25.48
C LYS A 379 -2.74 15.63 24.38
N VAL A 380 -3.63 14.73 24.77
CA VAL A 380 -4.46 13.94 23.85
C VAL A 380 -5.92 14.14 24.23
N TYR A 381 -6.75 14.50 23.26
CA TYR A 381 -8.17 14.71 23.41
C TYR A 381 -8.91 13.64 22.61
N ARG A 382 -9.55 12.71 23.31
CA ARG A 382 -10.31 11.61 22.73
C ARG A 382 -11.77 12.05 22.60
N LEU A 383 -12.31 11.99 21.38
CA LEU A 383 -13.68 12.40 21.08
C LEU A 383 -14.71 11.31 21.42
N TYR A 384 -14.44 10.55 22.47
CA TYR A 384 -15.24 9.45 22.97
C TYR A 384 -15.09 9.39 24.50
N THR A 385 -16.02 8.71 25.15
CA THR A 385 -16.03 8.61 26.62
C THR A 385 -14.96 7.64 27.11
N GLU A 386 -14.58 7.79 28.38
CA GLU A 386 -13.66 6.84 29.02
C GLU A 386 -14.28 5.43 29.12
N GLU A 387 -15.60 5.34 29.32
CA GLU A 387 -16.32 4.07 29.30
C GLU A 387 -16.23 3.36 27.94
N ASP A 388 -16.34 4.11 26.84
CA ASP A 388 -16.23 3.54 25.49
C ASP A 388 -14.79 3.15 25.17
N TYR A 389 -13.80 3.88 25.69
CA TYR A 389 -12.40 3.47 25.60
C TYR A 389 -12.16 2.09 26.24
N GLU A 390 -12.75 1.85 27.41
CA GLU A 390 -12.57 0.57 28.10
C GLU A 390 -13.20 -0.62 27.37
N LYS A 391 -14.28 -0.38 26.60
CA LYS A 391 -14.94 -1.38 25.74
C LYS A 391 -14.15 -1.70 24.45
N LEU A 392 -13.16 -0.89 24.09
CA LEU A 392 -12.37 -1.12 22.88
C LEU A 392 -11.57 -2.43 22.99
N PRO A 393 -11.41 -3.19 21.89
CA PRO A 393 -10.54 -4.34 21.89
C PRO A 393 -9.09 -3.91 22.11
N ASP A 394 -8.29 -4.73 22.79
CA ASP A 394 -6.88 -4.41 23.05
C ASP A 394 -6.09 -4.22 21.75
N ARG A 395 -6.36 -5.06 20.74
CA ARG A 395 -5.68 -5.08 19.44
C ARG A 395 -6.63 -5.48 18.32
N PHE A 396 -6.35 -5.03 17.10
CA PHE A 396 -7.04 -5.53 15.91
C PHE A 396 -6.57 -6.94 15.54
N PRO A 397 -7.44 -7.77 14.92
CA PRO A 397 -7.00 -8.99 14.29
C PRO A 397 -6.01 -8.68 13.16
N PRO A 398 -4.94 -9.49 13.00
CA PRO A 398 -3.95 -9.32 11.95
C PRO A 398 -4.59 -9.46 10.57
N GLU A 399 -3.93 -8.91 9.54
CA GLU A 399 -4.48 -8.84 8.18
C GLU A 399 -4.86 -10.22 7.63
N ILE A 400 -4.07 -11.26 7.93
CA ILE A 400 -4.32 -12.65 7.54
C ILE A 400 -5.70 -13.19 7.96
N ARG A 401 -6.35 -12.56 8.95
CA ARG A 401 -7.70 -12.95 9.40
C ARG A 401 -8.84 -12.18 8.74
N ARG A 402 -8.53 -11.15 7.95
CA ARG A 402 -9.50 -10.19 7.41
C ARG A 402 -9.30 -9.89 5.92
N CYS A 403 -8.53 -10.71 5.20
CA CYS A 403 -8.30 -10.57 3.76
C CYS A 403 -8.59 -11.87 3.00
N GLU A 404 -8.67 -11.74 1.67
CA GLU A 404 -8.69 -12.82 0.69
C GLU A 404 -7.33 -13.56 0.68
N LEU A 405 -7.35 -14.91 0.60
CA LEU A 405 -6.18 -15.75 0.87
C LEU A 405 -5.67 -16.55 -0.36
N SER A 406 -6.27 -16.41 -1.55
CA SER A 406 -5.94 -17.21 -2.73
C SER A 406 -4.48 -17.03 -3.14
N ALA A 407 -3.99 -15.79 -3.20
CA ALA A 407 -2.59 -15.52 -3.53
C ALA A 407 -1.62 -16.11 -2.49
N MET A 408 -1.97 -16.05 -1.19
CA MET A 408 -1.18 -16.66 -0.12
C MET A 408 -1.12 -18.17 -0.30
N ILE A 409 -2.28 -18.82 -0.44
CA ILE A 409 -2.38 -20.28 -0.51
C ILE A 409 -1.61 -20.80 -1.72
N LEU A 410 -1.73 -20.13 -2.86
CA LEU A 410 -0.98 -20.45 -4.07
C LEU A 410 0.54 -20.45 -3.83
N ASN A 411 1.06 -19.39 -3.19
CA ASN A 411 2.48 -19.28 -2.83
C ASN A 411 2.92 -20.35 -1.83
N LEU A 412 2.11 -20.63 -0.80
CA LEU A 412 2.41 -21.67 0.20
C LEU A 412 2.46 -23.06 -0.42
N LYS A 413 1.52 -23.37 -1.32
CA LYS A 413 1.50 -24.63 -2.07
C LYS A 413 2.73 -24.76 -2.97
N ALA A 414 3.16 -23.68 -3.62
CA ALA A 414 4.38 -23.67 -4.44
C ALA A 414 5.66 -23.92 -3.62
N LEU A 415 5.68 -23.47 -2.36
CA LEU A 415 6.73 -23.78 -1.38
C LEU A 415 6.66 -25.21 -0.81
N GLY A 416 5.73 -26.05 -1.30
CA GLY A 416 5.55 -27.43 -0.85
C GLY A 416 4.79 -27.57 0.47
N VAL A 417 4.05 -26.54 0.90
CA VAL A 417 3.15 -26.65 2.07
C VAL A 417 1.85 -27.33 1.64
N SER A 418 1.78 -28.65 1.84
CA SER A 418 0.60 -29.45 1.47
C SER A 418 -0.61 -29.13 2.37
N ASN A 419 -0.43 -29.11 3.69
CA ASN A 419 -1.50 -28.85 4.66
C ASN A 419 -1.38 -27.43 5.24
N ILE A 420 -2.22 -26.53 4.74
CA ILE A 420 -2.27 -25.12 5.14
C ILE A 420 -2.80 -24.97 6.57
N LEU A 421 -3.78 -25.80 6.97
CA LEU A 421 -4.38 -25.74 8.31
C LEU A 421 -3.38 -26.12 9.42
N LYS A 422 -2.42 -27.00 9.11
CA LYS A 422 -1.33 -27.38 10.03
C LYS A 422 -0.10 -26.48 9.91
N PHE A 423 -0.09 -25.51 9.00
CA PHE A 423 1.03 -24.59 8.89
C PHE A 423 1.09 -23.67 10.12
N ASN A 424 2.28 -23.47 10.65
CA ASN A 424 2.49 -22.73 11.88
C ASN A 424 2.52 -21.22 11.59
N PHE A 425 1.35 -20.60 11.57
CA PHE A 425 1.21 -19.15 11.45
C PHE A 425 1.35 -18.47 12.83
N PRO A 426 1.89 -17.24 12.91
CA PRO A 426 1.79 -16.43 14.12
C PRO A 426 0.35 -16.22 14.57
N SER A 427 -0.56 -16.11 13.61
CA SER A 427 -2.00 -16.13 13.86
C SER A 427 -2.70 -16.88 12.71
N PRO A 428 -3.39 -18.01 13.00
CA PRO A 428 -4.00 -18.80 11.94
C PRO A 428 -5.18 -18.05 11.30
N PRO A 429 -5.34 -18.14 9.96
CA PRO A 429 -6.50 -17.59 9.26
C PRO A 429 -7.80 -18.34 9.60
N PRO A 430 -8.98 -17.71 9.47
CA PRO A 430 -10.26 -18.38 9.60
C PRO A 430 -10.42 -19.50 8.56
N ALA A 431 -10.95 -20.66 8.98
CA ALA A 431 -11.17 -21.80 8.09
C ALA A 431 -12.09 -21.46 6.90
N LYS A 432 -13.10 -20.59 7.11
CA LYS A 432 -13.99 -20.11 6.06
C LYS A 432 -13.24 -19.39 4.93
N ASN A 433 -12.34 -18.47 5.28
CA ASN A 433 -11.54 -17.73 4.28
C ASN A 433 -10.58 -18.66 3.53
N VAL A 434 -10.00 -19.65 4.23
CA VAL A 434 -9.13 -20.67 3.60
C VAL A 434 -9.94 -21.53 2.62
N LEU A 435 -11.15 -21.94 2.98
CA LEU A 435 -12.02 -22.72 2.12
C LEU A 435 -12.41 -21.93 0.85
N ALA A 436 -12.90 -20.70 1.01
CA ALA A 436 -13.28 -19.84 -0.11
C ALA A 436 -12.12 -19.60 -1.09
N ALA A 437 -10.90 -19.43 -0.55
CA ALA A 437 -9.69 -19.29 -1.37
C ALA A 437 -9.31 -20.59 -2.10
N LEU A 438 -9.45 -21.76 -1.46
CA LEU A 438 -9.23 -23.05 -2.11
C LEU A 438 -10.25 -23.32 -3.21
N GLU A 439 -11.53 -23.02 -2.98
CA GLU A 439 -12.59 -23.12 -3.99
C GLU A 439 -12.31 -22.23 -5.20
N THR A 440 -11.87 -20.98 -4.94
CA THR A 440 -11.47 -20.04 -5.99
C THR A 440 -10.30 -20.59 -6.81
N LEU A 441 -9.24 -21.07 -6.15
CA LEU A 441 -8.07 -21.65 -6.84
C LEU A 441 -8.41 -22.92 -7.62
N HIS A 442 -9.33 -23.74 -7.11
CA HIS A 442 -9.79 -24.95 -7.79
C HIS A 442 -10.62 -24.60 -9.02
N ALA A 443 -11.56 -23.65 -8.91
CA ALA A 443 -12.33 -23.15 -10.04
C ALA A 443 -11.41 -22.53 -11.12
N LEU A 444 -10.37 -21.81 -10.70
CA LEU A 444 -9.31 -21.29 -11.57
C LEU A 444 -8.34 -22.38 -12.08
N GLY A 445 -8.54 -23.66 -11.78
CA GLY A 445 -7.70 -24.77 -12.24
C GLY A 445 -6.24 -24.68 -11.77
N ALA A 446 -5.96 -23.83 -10.78
CA ALA A 446 -4.63 -23.67 -10.21
C ALA A 446 -4.27 -24.84 -9.29
N ILE A 447 -5.29 -25.46 -8.69
CA ILE A 447 -5.16 -26.67 -7.89
C ILE A 447 -6.10 -27.78 -8.38
N ASP A 448 -5.66 -29.02 -8.26
CA ASP A 448 -6.49 -30.21 -8.53
C ASP A 448 -7.44 -30.54 -7.36
N SER A 449 -8.22 -31.61 -7.50
CA SER A 449 -9.17 -32.07 -6.48
C SER A 449 -8.49 -32.58 -5.20
N ASP A 450 -7.22 -32.96 -5.27
CA ASP A 450 -6.40 -33.32 -4.10
C ASP A 450 -5.77 -32.09 -3.43
N GLY A 451 -5.97 -30.90 -4.01
CA GLY A 451 -5.43 -29.63 -3.55
C GLY A 451 -3.94 -29.44 -3.86
N ASN A 452 -3.37 -30.17 -4.80
CA ASN A 452 -2.00 -29.95 -5.29
C ASN A 452 -1.99 -28.96 -6.46
N LEU A 453 -0.86 -28.28 -6.67
CA LEU A 453 -0.72 -27.37 -7.81
C LEU A 453 -0.76 -28.13 -9.13
N THR A 454 -1.59 -27.66 -10.06
CA THR A 454 -1.65 -28.22 -11.40
C THR A 454 -0.40 -27.85 -12.20
N LYS A 455 0.00 -28.75 -13.12
CA LYS A 455 1.10 -28.52 -14.05
C LYS A 455 0.56 -28.36 -15.47
N PRO A 456 0.95 -27.33 -16.24
CA PRO A 456 1.84 -26.23 -15.85
C PRO A 456 1.14 -25.01 -15.21
N LEU A 457 -0.20 -24.94 -15.25
CA LEU A 457 -0.98 -23.74 -14.90
C LEU A 457 -0.75 -23.25 -13.46
N GLY A 458 -0.96 -24.10 -12.45
CA GLY A 458 -0.84 -23.74 -11.04
C GLY A 458 0.55 -23.24 -10.66
N TYR A 459 1.60 -23.92 -11.15
CA TYR A 459 2.99 -23.49 -10.94
C TYR A 459 3.27 -22.14 -11.62
N PHE A 460 2.82 -21.95 -12.86
CA PHE A 460 2.96 -20.67 -13.53
C PHE A 460 2.29 -19.54 -12.73
N MET A 461 1.05 -19.76 -12.28
CA MET A 461 0.32 -18.76 -11.52
C MET A 461 1.04 -18.37 -10.23
N ALA A 462 1.72 -19.31 -9.57
CA ALA A 462 2.47 -19.07 -8.33
C ALA A 462 3.80 -18.33 -8.56
N GLU A 463 4.45 -18.52 -9.71
CA GLU A 463 5.70 -17.82 -10.04
C GLU A 463 5.48 -16.36 -10.45
N MET A 464 4.29 -16.05 -10.99
CA MET A 464 3.95 -14.72 -11.45
C MET A 464 3.65 -13.76 -10.28
N PRO A 465 4.13 -12.50 -10.34
CA PRO A 465 3.91 -11.51 -9.28
C PRO A 465 2.55 -10.81 -9.43
N LEU A 466 1.52 -11.58 -9.74
CA LEU A 466 0.17 -11.14 -10.10
C LEU A 466 -0.87 -11.91 -9.25
N PRO A 467 -2.04 -11.29 -8.97
CA PRO A 467 -3.19 -11.99 -8.41
C PRO A 467 -3.60 -13.22 -9.25
N PRO A 468 -4.17 -14.28 -8.65
CA PRO A 468 -4.49 -15.52 -9.35
C PRO A 468 -5.31 -15.34 -10.64
N MET A 469 -6.35 -14.50 -10.63
CA MET A 469 -7.17 -14.24 -11.83
C MET A 469 -6.34 -13.58 -12.94
N LEU A 470 -5.50 -12.60 -12.62
CA LEU A 470 -4.63 -11.94 -13.60
C LEU A 470 -3.54 -12.88 -14.14
N SER A 471 -2.98 -13.74 -13.27
CA SER A 471 -2.04 -14.78 -13.69
C SER A 471 -2.68 -15.78 -14.66
N ARG A 472 -3.92 -16.22 -14.39
CA ARG A 472 -4.68 -17.10 -15.31
C ARG A 472 -5.00 -16.39 -16.63
N MET A 473 -5.39 -15.13 -16.58
CA MET A 473 -5.65 -14.32 -17.78
C MET A 473 -4.41 -14.23 -18.68
N LEU A 474 -3.24 -13.96 -18.08
CA LEU A 474 -1.98 -13.96 -18.81
C LEU A 474 -1.67 -15.33 -19.42
N TYR A 475 -1.89 -16.42 -18.67
CA TYR A 475 -1.66 -17.77 -19.17
C TYR A 475 -2.52 -18.09 -20.41
N MET A 476 -3.82 -17.86 -20.32
CA MET A 476 -4.79 -18.15 -21.40
C MET A 476 -4.54 -17.31 -22.65
N SER A 477 -4.00 -16.11 -22.48
CA SER A 477 -3.68 -15.20 -23.60
C SER A 477 -2.69 -15.81 -24.61
N GLY A 478 -1.80 -16.69 -24.16
CA GLY A 478 -0.82 -17.36 -25.02
C GLY A 478 -1.47 -18.32 -26.01
N SER A 479 -2.48 -19.09 -25.58
CA SER A 479 -3.24 -20.00 -26.45
C SER A 479 -4.24 -19.27 -27.34
N MET A 480 -4.82 -18.16 -26.85
CA MET A 480 -5.81 -17.37 -27.60
C MET A 480 -5.19 -16.36 -28.57
N GLY A 481 -3.88 -16.12 -28.50
CA GLY A 481 -3.15 -15.27 -29.43
C GLY A 481 -3.35 -13.76 -29.20
N CYS A 482 -3.67 -13.34 -27.97
CA CYS A 482 -3.91 -11.93 -27.60
C CYS A 482 -3.03 -11.48 -26.41
N SER A 483 -1.84 -12.05 -26.32
CA SER A 483 -0.92 -11.84 -25.19
C SER A 483 -0.42 -10.40 -25.06
N GLU A 484 -0.20 -9.68 -26.16
CA GLU A 484 0.31 -8.30 -26.11
C GLU A 484 -0.72 -7.34 -25.50
N GLU A 485 -1.98 -7.51 -25.89
CA GLU A 485 -3.11 -6.76 -25.35
C GLU A 485 -3.35 -7.11 -23.89
N MET A 486 -3.30 -8.40 -23.52
CA MET A 486 -3.50 -8.84 -22.14
C MET A 486 -2.40 -8.34 -21.20
N ILE A 487 -1.12 -8.40 -21.60
CA ILE A 487 -0.03 -7.83 -20.79
C ILE A 487 -0.25 -6.33 -20.57
N THR A 488 -0.72 -5.63 -21.60
CA THR A 488 -1.01 -4.19 -21.52
C THR A 488 -2.15 -3.90 -20.54
N ILE A 489 -3.27 -4.62 -20.65
CA ILE A 489 -4.41 -4.50 -19.71
C ILE A 489 -3.96 -4.82 -18.28
N ILE A 490 -3.19 -5.89 -18.07
CA ILE A 490 -2.65 -6.26 -16.75
C ILE A 490 -1.78 -5.14 -16.20
N ALA A 491 -0.89 -4.56 -17.00
CA ALA A 491 -0.03 -3.46 -16.56
C ALA A 491 -0.85 -2.23 -16.14
N MET A 492 -1.90 -1.90 -16.90
CA MET A 492 -2.82 -0.81 -16.60
C MET A 492 -3.63 -1.05 -15.31
N LEU A 493 -4.04 -2.30 -15.04
CA LEU A 493 -4.73 -2.67 -13.80
C LEU A 493 -3.83 -2.67 -12.56
N GLN A 494 -2.50 -2.69 -12.72
CA GLN A 494 -1.56 -2.68 -11.60
C GLN A 494 -1.14 -1.27 -11.16
N VAL A 495 -1.52 -0.22 -11.90
CA VAL A 495 -1.25 1.18 -11.55
C VAL A 495 -2.49 1.86 -10.99
N GLU A 496 -2.29 2.93 -10.22
CA GLU A 496 -3.39 3.80 -9.81
C GLU A 496 -4.06 4.44 -11.03
N THR A 497 -5.31 4.92 -10.85
CA THR A 497 -6.14 5.49 -11.92
C THR A 497 -5.37 6.39 -12.88
N VAL A 498 -5.40 6.05 -14.17
CA VAL A 498 -4.71 6.78 -15.23
C VAL A 498 -5.43 8.05 -15.65
N PHE A 499 -6.74 8.14 -15.40
CA PHE A 499 -7.54 9.32 -15.65
C PHE A 499 -7.40 10.33 -14.52
N ALA A 500 -6.91 11.52 -14.82
CA ALA A 500 -6.83 12.60 -13.86
C ALA A 500 -8.25 13.11 -13.53
N GLN A 501 -8.49 13.42 -12.25
CA GLN A 501 -9.74 13.99 -11.78
C GLN A 501 -9.51 15.42 -11.28
N PRO A 502 -9.78 16.45 -12.10
CA PRO A 502 -9.68 17.84 -11.66
C PRO A 502 -10.66 18.13 -10.52
N ALA A 503 -10.25 18.96 -9.55
CA ALA A 503 -11.08 19.32 -8.41
C ALA A 503 -12.23 20.28 -8.76
N THR A 504 -12.14 21.02 -9.89
CA THR A 504 -13.10 22.06 -10.28
C THR A 504 -14.02 21.61 -11.42
N GLY A 505 -15.29 22.04 -11.38
CA GLY A 505 -16.35 21.55 -12.27
C GLY A 505 -16.08 21.70 -13.77
N GLN A 506 -15.50 22.81 -14.22
CA GLN A 506 -15.13 22.98 -15.64
C GLN A 506 -14.03 22.02 -16.08
N GLY A 507 -13.05 21.74 -15.20
CA GLY A 507 -11.99 20.77 -15.47
C GLY A 507 -12.55 19.34 -15.54
N GLN A 508 -13.50 18.99 -14.68
CA GLN A 508 -14.15 17.68 -14.71
C GLN A 508 -14.91 17.43 -16.00
N ILE A 509 -15.63 18.44 -16.51
CA ILE A 509 -16.35 18.33 -17.79
C ILE A 509 -15.36 18.11 -18.94
N LYS A 510 -14.29 18.91 -19.00
CA LYS A 510 -13.25 18.75 -20.03
C LYS A 510 -12.57 17.39 -19.97
N ALA A 511 -12.26 16.90 -18.77
CA ALA A 511 -11.69 15.57 -18.57
C ALA A 511 -12.64 14.45 -19.04
N ARG A 512 -13.95 14.58 -18.78
CA ARG A 512 -14.96 13.63 -19.29
C ARG A 512 -15.05 13.65 -20.81
N VAL A 513 -15.03 14.83 -21.43
CA VAL A 513 -15.03 14.97 -22.89
C VAL A 513 -13.75 14.37 -23.50
N ALA A 514 -12.59 14.60 -22.88
CA ALA A 514 -11.34 14.00 -23.32
C ALA A 514 -11.35 12.47 -23.19
N LYS A 515 -11.91 11.94 -22.09
CA LYS A 515 -12.04 10.50 -21.85
C LYS A 515 -12.86 9.83 -22.97
N ARG A 516 -13.98 10.44 -23.39
CA ARG A 516 -14.86 9.91 -24.46
C ARG A 516 -14.14 9.56 -25.75
N ASN A 517 -13.01 10.19 -26.06
CA ASN A 517 -12.22 9.88 -27.25
C ASN A 517 -11.61 8.47 -27.22
N PHE A 518 -11.51 7.85 -26.05
CA PHE A 518 -10.95 6.51 -25.86
C PHE A 518 -12.02 5.47 -25.46
N GLU A 519 -13.21 5.93 -25.05
CA GLU A 519 -14.27 5.06 -24.52
C GLU A 519 -14.80 4.14 -25.61
N VAL A 520 -14.99 2.88 -25.22
CA VAL A 520 -15.58 1.86 -26.08
C VAL A 520 -16.72 1.14 -25.37
N ALA A 521 -17.71 0.69 -26.14
CA ALA A 521 -18.92 0.08 -25.62
C ALA A 521 -18.68 -1.31 -25.00
N GLU A 522 -17.55 -1.94 -25.33
CA GLU A 522 -17.13 -3.23 -24.83
C GLU A 522 -16.59 -3.17 -23.40
N GLY A 523 -16.26 -1.97 -22.89
CA GLY A 523 -16.02 -1.73 -21.46
C GLY A 523 -14.73 -0.97 -21.12
N ASP A 524 -14.46 -0.90 -19.82
CA ASP A 524 -13.37 -0.14 -19.21
C ASP A 524 -11.98 -0.74 -19.53
N LEU A 525 -11.86 -2.08 -19.57
CA LEU A 525 -10.57 -2.74 -19.83
C LEU A 525 -10.05 -2.46 -21.23
N ILE A 526 -10.93 -2.45 -22.22
CA ILE A 526 -10.58 -2.14 -23.61
C ILE A 526 -10.34 -0.62 -23.76
N THR A 527 -11.09 0.21 -23.02
CA THR A 527 -10.82 1.65 -22.94
C THR A 527 -9.41 1.92 -22.41
N MET A 528 -8.96 1.20 -21.37
CA MET A 528 -7.59 1.31 -20.86
C MET A 528 -6.54 0.87 -21.89
N LEU A 529 -6.82 -0.18 -22.67
CA LEU A 529 -5.95 -0.60 -23.77
C LEU A 529 -5.79 0.53 -24.80
N ASN A 530 -6.90 1.16 -25.22
CA ASN A 530 -6.87 2.28 -26.18
C ASN A 530 -6.05 3.47 -25.67
N VAL A 531 -6.23 3.84 -24.39
CA VAL A 531 -5.46 4.93 -23.77
C VAL A 531 -3.96 4.62 -23.80
N PHE A 532 -3.57 3.39 -23.46
CA PHE A 532 -2.16 2.99 -23.47
C PHE A 532 -1.58 2.97 -24.88
N THR A 533 -2.29 2.40 -25.85
CA THR A 533 -1.86 2.36 -27.25
C THR A 533 -1.66 3.78 -27.79
N ALA A 534 -2.64 4.67 -27.59
CA ALA A 534 -2.53 6.07 -28.01
C ALA A 534 -1.37 6.80 -27.31
N PHE A 535 -1.12 6.51 -26.03
CA PHE A 535 0.02 7.07 -25.31
C PHE A 535 1.37 6.65 -25.90
N VAL A 536 1.52 5.37 -26.27
CA VAL A 536 2.74 4.85 -26.90
C VAL A 536 2.92 5.39 -28.33
N GLU A 537 1.84 5.47 -29.12
CA GLU A 537 1.86 6.04 -30.46
C GLU A 537 2.24 7.53 -30.47
N ASN A 538 1.87 8.27 -29.43
CA ASN A 538 2.25 9.67 -29.23
C ASN A 538 3.60 9.82 -28.49
N GLU A 539 4.52 8.88 -28.69
CA GLU A 539 5.90 8.90 -28.17
C GLU A 539 6.00 9.12 -26.65
N GLN A 540 5.02 8.63 -25.89
CA GLN A 540 4.96 8.84 -24.44
C GLN A 540 5.00 10.33 -24.06
N SER A 541 4.34 11.19 -24.85
CA SER A 541 4.42 12.63 -24.67
C SER A 541 3.70 13.11 -23.39
N LYS A 542 4.41 13.91 -22.59
CA LYS A 542 3.81 14.66 -21.46
C LYS A 542 2.73 15.62 -21.93
N GLN A 543 2.88 16.18 -23.12
CA GLN A 543 1.91 17.12 -23.69
C GLN A 543 0.60 16.39 -24.07
N PHE A 544 0.70 15.21 -24.67
CA PHE A 544 -0.45 14.35 -24.93
C PHE A 544 -1.23 14.07 -23.64
N CYS A 545 -0.54 13.65 -22.58
CA CYS A 545 -1.17 13.39 -21.29
C CYS A 545 -1.90 14.61 -20.70
N ARG A 546 -1.29 15.82 -20.83
CA ARG A 546 -1.92 17.06 -20.39
C ARG A 546 -3.19 17.39 -21.17
N THR A 547 -3.17 17.23 -22.48
CA THR A 547 -4.33 17.50 -23.35
C THR A 547 -5.51 16.59 -23.01
N TYR A 548 -5.24 15.31 -22.75
CA TYR A 548 -6.28 14.30 -22.51
C TYR A 548 -6.57 14.03 -21.02
N TYR A 549 -6.06 14.85 -20.11
CA TYR A 549 -6.24 14.68 -18.66
C TYR A 549 -5.81 13.28 -18.17
N LEU A 550 -4.67 12.81 -18.65
CA LEU A 550 -4.07 11.54 -18.25
C LEU A 550 -2.90 11.77 -17.29
N ASN A 551 -2.73 10.85 -16.35
CA ASN A 551 -1.62 10.87 -15.42
C ASN A 551 -0.37 10.24 -16.08
N TYR A 552 0.51 11.10 -16.58
CA TYR A 552 1.77 10.71 -17.23
C TYR A 552 2.61 9.74 -16.37
N ARG A 553 2.67 9.96 -15.05
CA ARG A 553 3.45 9.12 -14.16
C ARG A 553 2.91 7.68 -14.11
N ASN A 554 1.59 7.55 -13.99
CA ASN A 554 0.95 6.25 -13.90
C ASN A 554 1.07 5.49 -15.24
N LEU A 555 0.96 6.20 -16.37
CA LEU A 555 1.16 5.62 -17.70
C LEU A 555 2.60 5.17 -17.96
N ASN A 556 3.59 5.98 -17.59
CA ASN A 556 5.00 5.56 -17.65
C ASN A 556 5.26 4.34 -16.77
N CYS A 557 4.71 4.34 -15.56
CA CYS A 557 4.82 3.18 -14.68
C CYS A 557 4.20 1.94 -15.34
N ALA A 558 3.00 2.05 -15.92
CA ALA A 558 2.38 0.96 -16.67
C ALA A 558 3.25 0.48 -17.85
N TYR A 559 3.93 1.39 -18.55
CA TYR A 559 4.86 1.04 -19.64
C TYR A 559 6.06 0.22 -19.11
N GLU A 560 6.69 0.66 -18.03
CA GLU A 560 7.78 -0.09 -17.38
C GLU A 560 7.31 -1.46 -16.89
N LEU A 561 6.12 -1.53 -16.29
CA LEU A 561 5.51 -2.78 -15.83
C LEU A 561 5.26 -3.75 -16.98
N ARG A 562 4.75 -3.25 -18.10
CA ARG A 562 4.52 -4.03 -19.31
C ARG A 562 5.81 -4.67 -19.81
N GLU A 563 6.89 -3.90 -19.92
CA GLU A 563 8.20 -4.40 -20.36
C GLU A 563 8.76 -5.49 -19.42
N GLN A 564 8.54 -5.33 -18.12
CA GLN A 564 8.96 -6.34 -17.14
C GLN A 564 8.10 -7.60 -17.19
N LEU A 565 6.79 -7.47 -17.36
CA LEU A 565 5.90 -8.60 -17.56
C LEU A 565 6.24 -9.38 -18.83
N ILE A 566 6.61 -8.69 -19.91
CA ILE A 566 7.12 -9.33 -21.14
C ILE A 566 8.37 -10.17 -20.85
N LYS A 567 9.34 -9.62 -20.12
CA LYS A 567 10.57 -10.34 -19.74
C LYS A 567 10.26 -11.58 -18.91
N LEU A 568 9.34 -11.47 -17.95
CA LEU A 568 8.91 -12.60 -17.11
C LEU A 568 8.13 -13.66 -17.91
N ALA A 569 7.19 -13.25 -18.74
CA ALA A 569 6.39 -14.15 -19.57
C ALA A 569 7.27 -14.96 -20.54
N LYS A 570 8.29 -14.32 -21.12
CA LYS A 570 9.30 -15.01 -21.94
C LYS A 570 10.11 -16.01 -21.12
N LYS A 571 10.58 -15.62 -19.93
CA LYS A 571 11.44 -16.46 -19.07
C LYS A 571 10.75 -17.72 -18.53
N HIS A 572 9.51 -17.59 -18.06
CA HIS A 572 8.85 -18.67 -17.30
C HIS A 572 8.01 -19.63 -18.16
N LEU A 573 7.55 -19.22 -19.35
CA LEU A 573 6.67 -20.04 -20.20
C LEU A 573 7.04 -20.09 -21.68
N ASN A 574 8.05 -19.33 -22.14
CA ASN A 574 8.19 -19.04 -23.57
C ASN A 574 6.85 -18.58 -24.19
N LEU A 575 6.08 -17.78 -23.43
CA LEU A 575 4.74 -17.39 -23.84
C LEU A 575 4.84 -16.61 -25.17
N PRO A 576 4.14 -17.04 -26.23
CA PRO A 576 4.29 -16.42 -27.54
C PRO A 576 3.66 -15.03 -27.50
N LEU A 577 4.48 -13.99 -27.71
CA LEU A 577 3.98 -12.64 -27.89
C LEU A 577 3.29 -12.55 -29.25
N LYS A 578 1.97 -12.63 -29.22
CA LYS A 578 1.06 -12.47 -30.35
C LYS A 578 0.03 -11.41 -30.01
N SER A 579 -0.22 -10.55 -30.99
CA SER A 579 -1.38 -9.64 -31.03
C SER A 579 -2.50 -10.29 -31.82
N CYS A 580 -3.73 -10.02 -31.39
CA CYS A 580 -4.95 -10.43 -32.09
C CYS A 580 -5.39 -9.41 -33.15
N ASN A 581 -4.53 -8.43 -33.50
CA ASN A 581 -4.77 -7.40 -34.52
C ASN A 581 -6.08 -6.63 -34.32
N GLY A 582 -6.41 -6.32 -33.05
CA GLY A 582 -7.62 -5.55 -32.71
C GLY A 582 -8.91 -6.35 -32.64
N ASN A 583 -8.86 -7.69 -32.63
CA ASN A 583 -10.05 -8.52 -32.41
C ASN A 583 -10.53 -8.43 -30.95
N VAL A 584 -11.47 -7.53 -30.69
CA VAL A 584 -12.04 -7.28 -29.36
C VAL A 584 -12.75 -8.52 -28.79
N GLU A 585 -13.37 -9.36 -29.62
CA GLU A 585 -14.03 -10.58 -29.14
C GLU A 585 -13.03 -11.56 -28.53
N THR A 586 -11.86 -11.74 -29.14
CA THR A 586 -10.78 -12.58 -28.59
C THR A 586 -10.29 -12.03 -27.24
N ILE A 587 -10.13 -10.71 -27.12
CA ILE A 587 -9.74 -10.02 -25.88
C ILE A 587 -10.79 -10.28 -24.79
N CYS A 588 -12.07 -10.07 -25.08
CA CYS A 588 -13.15 -10.29 -24.11
C CYS A 588 -13.31 -11.77 -23.72
N LYS A 589 -13.16 -12.71 -24.67
CA LYS A 589 -13.13 -14.16 -24.36
C LYS A 589 -11.95 -14.50 -23.45
N CYS A 590 -10.76 -13.94 -23.69
CA CYS A 590 -9.60 -14.16 -22.83
C CYS A 590 -9.83 -13.64 -21.40
N ILE A 591 -10.38 -12.43 -21.25
CA ILE A 591 -10.78 -11.87 -19.95
C ILE A 591 -11.80 -12.80 -19.27
N THR A 592 -12.79 -13.27 -20.01
CA THR A 592 -13.83 -14.19 -19.51
C THR A 592 -13.26 -15.49 -18.99
N SER A 593 -12.28 -16.08 -19.68
CA SER A 593 -11.65 -17.33 -19.24
C SER A 593 -11.00 -17.27 -17.86
N ALA A 594 -10.70 -16.08 -17.35
CA ALA A 594 -10.05 -15.84 -16.07
C ALA A 594 -10.96 -15.21 -15.01
N TYR A 595 -11.85 -14.30 -15.42
CA TYR A 595 -12.74 -13.55 -14.52
C TYR A 595 -14.18 -14.09 -14.45
N PHE A 596 -14.44 -15.29 -14.96
CA PHE A 596 -15.78 -15.91 -14.97
C PHE A 596 -16.46 -16.00 -13.59
N LEU A 597 -15.71 -16.03 -12.47
CA LEU A 597 -16.23 -15.98 -11.10
C LEU A 597 -16.85 -14.62 -10.72
N ASN A 598 -16.49 -13.57 -11.47
CA ASN A 598 -16.89 -12.18 -11.27
C ASN A 598 -17.84 -11.73 -12.40
N ALA A 599 -18.83 -12.56 -12.69
CA ALA A 599 -19.86 -12.30 -13.68
C ALA A 599 -21.16 -11.80 -13.04
N ALA A 600 -21.81 -10.87 -13.71
CA ALA A 600 -23.10 -10.32 -13.33
C ALA A 600 -24.03 -10.19 -14.54
N TYR A 601 -25.33 -10.26 -14.29
CA TYR A 601 -26.37 -10.10 -15.31
C TYR A 601 -27.37 -9.02 -14.91
N LEU A 602 -27.94 -8.34 -15.90
CA LEU A 602 -28.97 -7.33 -15.67
C LEU A 602 -30.30 -8.03 -15.38
N HIS A 603 -30.80 -7.87 -14.16
CA HIS A 603 -32.07 -8.43 -13.74
C HIS A 603 -33.23 -7.55 -14.24
N TYR A 604 -34.43 -8.13 -14.43
CA TYR A 604 -35.62 -7.39 -14.89
C TYR A 604 -36.03 -6.22 -13.98
N THR A 605 -35.53 -6.20 -12.74
CA THR A 605 -35.72 -5.08 -11.79
C THR A 605 -34.84 -3.87 -12.11
N GLY A 606 -33.96 -3.96 -13.11
CA GLY A 606 -33.01 -2.90 -13.48
C GLY A 606 -31.76 -2.83 -12.60
N VAL A 607 -31.51 -3.86 -11.78
CA VAL A 607 -30.32 -3.99 -10.93
C VAL A 607 -29.49 -5.16 -11.44
N TYR A 608 -28.16 -5.05 -11.40
CA TYR A 608 -27.31 -6.17 -11.75
C TYR A 608 -27.28 -7.17 -10.60
N LYS A 609 -27.33 -8.46 -10.92
CA LYS A 609 -27.12 -9.52 -9.94
C LYS A 609 -25.89 -10.32 -10.29
N ARG A 610 -25.09 -10.64 -9.27
CA ARG A 610 -23.98 -11.58 -9.45
C ARG A 610 -24.55 -12.96 -9.81
N ILE A 611 -23.93 -13.63 -10.78
CA ILE A 611 -24.38 -14.98 -11.19
C ILE A 611 -24.26 -15.95 -10.01
N GLN A 612 -23.17 -15.86 -9.25
CA GLN A 612 -22.99 -16.58 -8.00
C GLN A 612 -23.61 -15.81 -6.83
N GLY A 613 -24.51 -16.46 -6.07
CA GLY A 613 -25.08 -15.90 -4.83
C GLY A 613 -26.17 -14.84 -5.01
N GLY A 614 -26.40 -14.33 -6.23
CA GLY A 614 -27.52 -13.43 -6.53
C GLY A 614 -27.46 -12.05 -5.87
N GLN A 615 -26.27 -11.63 -5.40
CA GLN A 615 -26.07 -10.34 -4.74
C GLN A 615 -26.33 -9.17 -5.69
N ASP A 616 -27.01 -8.13 -5.20
CA ASP A 616 -27.28 -6.91 -5.95
C ASP A 616 -26.02 -6.06 -6.12
N LEU A 617 -25.76 -5.63 -7.35
CA LEU A 617 -24.59 -4.90 -7.80
C LEU A 617 -24.99 -3.69 -8.65
N HIS A 618 -24.14 -2.67 -8.66
CA HIS A 618 -24.34 -1.45 -9.44
C HIS A 618 -23.08 -1.11 -10.25
N ILE A 619 -23.25 -0.52 -11.43
CA ILE A 619 -22.11 -0.01 -12.21
C ILE A 619 -21.52 1.21 -11.51
N HIS A 620 -20.20 1.23 -11.30
CA HIS A 620 -19.53 2.39 -10.70
C HIS A 620 -19.67 3.64 -11.59
N PRO A 621 -19.93 4.84 -11.04
CA PRO A 621 -20.16 6.06 -11.83
C PRO A 621 -18.98 6.52 -12.72
N LEU A 622 -17.78 6.01 -12.48
CA LEU A 622 -16.59 6.30 -13.29
C LEU A 622 -16.41 5.35 -14.48
N SER A 623 -17.18 4.26 -14.55
CA SER A 623 -17.14 3.31 -15.66
C SER A 623 -17.69 3.96 -16.94
N THR A 624 -17.14 3.58 -18.10
CA THR A 624 -17.66 4.00 -19.41
C THR A 624 -19.10 3.52 -19.64
N LEU A 625 -19.47 2.41 -19.02
CA LEU A 625 -20.79 1.79 -19.17
C LEU A 625 -21.88 2.45 -18.32
N TYR A 626 -21.54 3.40 -17.43
CA TYR A 626 -22.51 4.03 -16.54
C TYR A 626 -23.56 4.86 -17.29
N THR A 627 -23.16 5.52 -18.38
CA THR A 627 -24.04 6.40 -19.17
C THR A 627 -24.59 5.75 -20.44
N LEU A 628 -24.21 4.50 -20.70
CA LEU A 628 -24.62 3.76 -21.90
C LEU A 628 -25.82 2.85 -21.60
N PRO A 629 -26.55 2.38 -22.63
CA PRO A 629 -27.52 1.30 -22.47
C PRO A 629 -26.87 0.11 -21.77
N GLN A 630 -27.48 -0.33 -20.68
CA GLN A 630 -26.88 -1.34 -19.81
C GLN A 630 -26.90 -2.71 -20.50
N PRO A 631 -25.73 -3.34 -20.74
CA PRO A 631 -25.64 -4.65 -21.38
C PRO A 631 -26.20 -5.77 -20.50
N GLN A 632 -26.68 -6.85 -21.11
CA GLN A 632 -27.33 -7.94 -20.38
C GLN A 632 -26.36 -8.71 -19.46
N TYR A 633 -25.11 -8.91 -19.88
CA TYR A 633 -24.08 -9.63 -19.13
C TYR A 633 -22.75 -8.88 -19.12
N ILE A 634 -22.12 -8.85 -17.95
CA ILE A 634 -20.85 -8.15 -17.72
C ILE A 634 -19.93 -8.94 -16.79
N LEU A 635 -18.63 -8.70 -16.93
CA LEU A 635 -17.60 -9.06 -15.98
C LEU A 635 -17.07 -7.82 -15.28
N PHE A 636 -16.62 -7.98 -14.04
CA PHE A 636 -15.95 -6.94 -13.28
C PHE A 636 -14.65 -7.47 -12.68
N THR A 637 -13.63 -6.62 -12.53
CA THR A 637 -12.40 -7.06 -11.85
C THR A 637 -12.42 -6.77 -10.36
N GLU A 638 -13.16 -5.73 -9.94
CA GLU A 638 -13.16 -5.24 -8.56
C GLU A 638 -14.58 -4.88 -8.12
N LEU A 639 -14.84 -5.11 -6.84
CA LEU A 639 -16.03 -4.64 -6.15
C LEU A 639 -15.64 -3.61 -5.11
N VAL A 640 -16.33 -2.47 -5.12
CA VAL A 640 -16.09 -1.35 -4.21
C VAL A 640 -17.36 -1.10 -3.43
N HIS A 641 -17.31 -1.36 -2.13
CA HIS A 641 -18.42 -1.06 -1.23
C HIS A 641 -18.29 0.37 -0.68
N THR A 642 -19.23 1.25 -1.03
CA THR A 642 -19.38 2.58 -0.44
C THR A 642 -20.75 2.72 0.23
N THR A 643 -21.71 3.32 -0.46
CA THR A 643 -23.14 3.35 -0.07
C THR A 643 -23.89 2.14 -0.60
N LYS A 644 -23.46 1.65 -1.75
CA LYS A 644 -23.90 0.40 -2.39
C LYS A 644 -22.67 -0.36 -2.85
N LEU A 645 -22.88 -1.59 -3.31
CA LEU A 645 -21.83 -2.40 -3.89
C LEU A 645 -21.67 -2.07 -5.38
N PHE A 646 -20.54 -1.46 -5.73
CA PHE A 646 -20.25 -1.00 -7.09
C PHE A 646 -19.22 -1.90 -7.79
N MET A 647 -19.51 -2.27 -9.02
CA MET A 647 -18.61 -2.95 -9.95
C MET A 647 -17.69 -1.94 -10.64
N SER A 648 -16.39 -2.22 -10.63
CA SER A 648 -15.36 -1.43 -11.29
C SER A 648 -14.60 -2.27 -12.32
N ASN A 649 -14.02 -1.59 -13.32
CA ASN A 649 -13.27 -2.17 -14.43
C ASN A 649 -14.09 -3.23 -15.19
N ILE A 650 -15.18 -2.78 -15.79
CA ILE A 650 -16.21 -3.66 -16.34
C ILE A 650 -15.88 -4.04 -17.80
N THR A 651 -16.20 -5.25 -18.21
CA THR A 651 -16.14 -5.71 -19.61
C THR A 651 -17.44 -6.40 -20.00
N VAL A 652 -17.97 -6.09 -21.18
CA VAL A 652 -19.18 -6.70 -21.72
C VAL A 652 -18.88 -8.11 -22.23
N ILE A 653 -19.75 -9.06 -21.91
CA ILE A 653 -19.61 -10.45 -22.31
C ILE A 653 -20.90 -11.03 -22.88
N LYS A 654 -20.77 -12.13 -23.63
CA LYS A 654 -21.90 -12.97 -24.05
C LYS A 654 -22.05 -14.13 -23.05
N GLU A 655 -23.29 -14.49 -22.74
CA GLU A 655 -23.61 -15.60 -21.83
C GLU A 655 -22.94 -16.93 -22.26
N GLU A 656 -22.94 -17.19 -23.57
CA GLU A 656 -22.39 -18.41 -24.17
C GLU A 656 -20.93 -18.64 -23.80
N TRP A 657 -20.14 -17.56 -23.68
CA TRP A 657 -18.72 -17.64 -23.35
C TRP A 657 -18.46 -18.19 -21.95
N LEU A 658 -19.37 -17.97 -20.99
CA LEU A 658 -19.26 -18.53 -19.64
C LEU A 658 -19.39 -20.06 -19.68
N SER A 659 -20.34 -20.57 -20.48
CA SER A 659 -20.50 -22.02 -20.66
C SER A 659 -19.40 -22.64 -21.53
N GLU A 660 -18.90 -21.91 -22.54
CA GLU A 660 -17.83 -22.37 -23.45
C GLU A 660 -16.48 -22.48 -22.73
N LEU A 661 -16.09 -21.45 -21.98
CA LEU A 661 -14.75 -21.31 -21.41
C LEU A 661 -14.61 -21.88 -19.99
N SER A 662 -15.73 -22.11 -19.32
CA SER A 662 -15.77 -22.58 -17.92
C SER A 662 -16.89 -23.60 -17.69
N SER A 663 -16.98 -24.60 -18.58
CA SER A 663 -17.98 -25.68 -18.52
C SER A 663 -17.93 -26.53 -17.25
N HIS A 664 -16.77 -26.59 -16.58
CA HIS A 664 -16.62 -27.26 -15.28
C HIS A 664 -17.26 -26.49 -14.12
N TYR A 665 -17.55 -25.20 -14.32
CA TYR A 665 -18.12 -24.32 -13.30
C TYR A 665 -19.57 -23.92 -13.62
N PHE A 666 -19.85 -23.55 -14.88
CA PHE A 666 -21.18 -23.23 -15.36
C PHE A 666 -21.75 -24.37 -16.19
N TYR A 667 -22.82 -25.00 -15.69
CA TYR A 667 -23.61 -25.97 -16.44
C TYR A 667 -24.99 -25.38 -16.72
N LYS A 668 -25.49 -25.57 -17.95
CA LYS A 668 -26.87 -25.22 -18.27
C LYS A 668 -27.79 -26.22 -17.58
N THR A 669 -28.49 -25.78 -16.54
CA THR A 669 -29.67 -26.49 -16.07
C THR A 669 -30.79 -26.25 -17.07
N ASN A 670 -31.20 -27.30 -17.79
CA ASN A 670 -32.46 -27.28 -18.51
C ASN A 670 -33.57 -27.10 -17.46
N VAL A 671 -34.20 -25.94 -17.43
CA VAL A 671 -35.45 -25.70 -16.71
C VAL A 671 -36.60 -25.92 -17.67
#